data_AF-A0A9W9XX46-F1
#
_entry.id   AF-A0A9W9XX46-F1
#
_cell.length_a   1.000
_cell.length_b   1.000
_cell.length_c   1.000
_cell.angle_alpha   90.00
_cell.angle_beta   90.00
_cell.angle_gamma   90.00
#
_symmetry.space_group_name_H-M   'P 1'
#
loop_
_entity.id
_entity.type
_entity.pdbx_description
1 polymer ?
#
loop_
_entity_poly.entity_id
_entity_poly.type
_entity_poly.pdbx_seq_one_letter_code
_entity_poly.pdbx_strand_id
1 'polypeptide(L)'
;MAQSPMLSCPLKQTNEIDWIQPLKDYIRQSYGEDPELYNKECATLNRLRQDMRGVGKDSAIGRDLLYRYYGQLELLDLRFPVDDNHVKISFTWYDAFTHTSTSQFSLAYEKASIIFNIAAILSCHAANQSRADDTGLKTAYHSFQASAGMFTYINENFLHPPSTDLKGDTVKTLIHVTLAQAQEVFFEKQVADQRKSGLLAKLAGQAAHLYSQSAEIMQNSVDKNVFDKVWTIVVQAKAAHMGSVASYYQAVADSESGSHGVAIARLQMADKQSATALSWAKTFPSSPPASTSLTAESGSSLLDLIKHNQANVQALLNTMVKDNDFIYHQPVPNEAGLSPVARVTAAKAIPVSELYQGQDIQRIIGPDIFIKLVPESVTKTVSLYDEEKAMLLRAETENTEKAKSLMLTWLDDLKLPGILDIWKGGMNQEMPVDENFRRWCSELAGHSPFRRAFDELQDRKAEVLSQLDQCSKQLDLEESVCEKMRSKYGADWSQQPSSRLNTTLRGDVRSYRDTVNEASASDSQLSSTLRQYEIDFDEMRSAGETDEADVLFQRALTKARSKHGKSKNGVTSPAEGTLLDDVHDEGDSSVAEQIAKMEGILEELHSVEREKSTTLSDLKDQVRKDDITNELILNQKLIVGRVPEFFKEKLEKFYPFQKRLVQANKQQSGLMKDLKRIHDDLRQDKRVQSENSKYESIIRQRNSVLARYKKVYEAFYGLSSGIKQARTFYKDMGENVDSLRKNVETFINNRRSEGAQLLSQIERDKGMGENVDNFRRNAETSNSRDKPSGVSEQEDREREKLRQLMERLSTEPKSSSTLPSTGSAKPPSKVKSPPPPVQTPAYGTTGPSPKPSPRYPPTMPGMPLSHSPAPYGQYMGGGPGTYQAQHFQQGAAAPLSEGYNPMAYPYQTPVSPPPNQQFFSQTPTPYGGYSNSGTPTPGVVPQSSHYMAPQGYIPPPPPPRPQQTAYPPAAGGIYPSGPGGYAQSRQYGHNKTPSQSQSQSQSSSSADPWAGLNAWK
;
A
#
# COMPACT_ATOMS: atom_id res chain seq x y z
N MET A 1 -31.01 -45.56 -17.29
CA MET A 1 -32.06 -44.58 -17.63
C MET A 1 -31.44 -43.59 -18.60
N ALA A 2 -32.08 -43.27 -19.73
CA ALA A 2 -31.55 -42.25 -20.65
C ALA A 2 -31.52 -40.89 -19.91
N GLN A 3 -30.41 -40.16 -20.02
CA GLN A 3 -30.27 -38.88 -19.33
C GLN A 3 -31.20 -37.84 -19.96
N SER A 4 -31.95 -37.12 -19.13
CA SER A 4 -32.82 -36.04 -19.59
C SER A 4 -31.98 -34.92 -20.24
N PRO A 5 -32.34 -34.41 -21.44
CA PRO A 5 -31.60 -33.31 -22.06
C PRO A 5 -31.72 -32.05 -21.20
N MET A 6 -30.64 -31.28 -21.09
CA MET A 6 -30.53 -30.10 -20.24
C MET A 6 -30.41 -28.85 -21.13
N LEU A 7 -31.12 -27.77 -20.77
CA LEU A 7 -30.96 -26.48 -21.42
C LEU A 7 -29.72 -25.78 -20.86
N SER A 8 -29.04 -25.02 -21.71
CA SER A 8 -27.91 -24.18 -21.33
C SER A 8 -28.00 -22.83 -22.04
N CYS A 9 -27.66 -21.77 -21.32
CA CYS A 9 -27.76 -20.41 -21.83
C CYS A 9 -26.62 -20.12 -22.82
N PRO A 10 -26.90 -19.50 -23.98
CA PRO A 10 -25.84 -19.02 -24.87
C PRO A 10 -25.03 -17.90 -24.21
N LEU A 11 -23.76 -17.78 -24.59
CA LEU A 11 -22.89 -16.68 -24.15
C LEU A 11 -23.17 -15.44 -24.99
N LYS A 12 -23.12 -14.27 -24.34
CA LYS A 12 -23.05 -12.96 -25.00
C LYS A 12 -21.72 -12.82 -25.70
N GLN A 13 -21.73 -12.15 -26.85
CA GLN A 13 -20.53 -11.81 -27.60
C GLN A 13 -20.21 -10.33 -27.41
N THR A 14 -18.94 -9.95 -27.61
CA THR A 14 -18.49 -8.56 -27.49
C THR A 14 -17.36 -8.25 -28.47
N ASN A 15 -17.28 -6.98 -28.85
CA ASN A 15 -16.20 -6.46 -29.69
C ASN A 15 -14.91 -6.28 -28.91
N GLU A 16 -13.80 -6.13 -29.63
CA GLU A 16 -12.53 -5.72 -29.03
C GLU A 16 -12.67 -4.27 -28.55
N ILE A 17 -12.05 -3.97 -27.42
CA ILE A 17 -11.96 -2.62 -26.89
C ILE A 17 -10.52 -2.37 -26.46
N ASP A 18 -10.16 -1.10 -26.30
CA ASP A 18 -8.87 -0.70 -25.77
C ASP A 18 -9.00 -0.22 -24.31
N TRP A 19 -8.42 -0.98 -23.38
CA TRP A 19 -8.25 -0.54 -21.99
C TRP A 19 -7.01 0.34 -21.80
N ILE A 20 -6.03 0.28 -22.70
CA ILE A 20 -4.68 0.80 -22.44
C ILE A 20 -4.67 2.33 -22.47
N GLN A 21 -5.10 2.95 -23.57
CA GLN A 21 -5.03 4.41 -23.70
C GLN A 21 -5.91 5.15 -22.68
N PRO A 22 -7.20 4.78 -22.48
CA PRO A 22 -8.06 5.51 -21.54
C PRO A 22 -7.56 5.43 -20.09
N LEU A 23 -7.00 4.28 -19.66
CA LEU A 23 -6.42 4.15 -18.33
C LEU A 23 -5.14 4.97 -18.19
N LYS A 24 -4.27 4.97 -19.21
CA LYS A 24 -3.05 5.79 -19.21
C LYS A 24 -3.35 7.28 -19.14
N ASP A 25 -4.34 7.75 -19.90
CA ASP A 25 -4.76 9.14 -19.90
C ASP A 25 -5.29 9.55 -18.53
N TYR A 26 -6.08 8.68 -17.88
CA TYR A 26 -6.58 8.92 -16.52
C TYR A 26 -5.45 8.92 -15.47
N ILE A 27 -4.48 8.01 -15.57
CA ILE A 27 -3.31 8.00 -14.68
C ILE A 27 -2.55 9.33 -14.80
N ARG A 28 -2.32 9.82 -16.02
CA ARG A 28 -1.65 11.10 -16.24
C ARG A 28 -2.43 12.28 -15.65
N GLN A 29 -3.74 12.32 -15.87
CA GLN A 29 -4.57 13.47 -15.54
C GLN A 29 -4.98 13.52 -14.07
N SER A 30 -5.39 12.39 -13.49
CA SER A 30 -5.95 12.33 -12.13
C SER A 30 -4.93 11.95 -11.07
N TYR A 31 -3.95 11.11 -11.39
CA TYR A 31 -2.89 10.72 -10.45
C TYR A 31 -1.61 11.56 -10.61
N GLY A 32 -1.41 12.21 -11.76
CA GLY A 32 -0.20 12.99 -12.03
C GLY A 32 1.07 12.13 -12.16
N GLU A 33 0.91 10.81 -12.30
CA GLU A 33 2.01 9.85 -12.44
C GLU A 33 2.34 9.57 -13.91
N ASP A 34 3.56 9.08 -14.18
CA ASP A 34 3.96 8.68 -15.53
C ASP A 34 3.21 7.40 -15.98
N PRO A 35 2.35 7.46 -17.01
CA PRO A 35 1.60 6.30 -17.47
C PRO A 35 2.47 5.15 -17.98
N GLU A 36 3.72 5.42 -18.35
CA GLU A 36 4.63 4.39 -18.87
C GLU A 36 5.06 3.38 -17.79
N LEU A 37 4.98 3.74 -16.51
CA LEU A 37 5.27 2.84 -15.39
C LEU A 37 4.24 1.72 -15.26
N TYR A 38 3.02 1.94 -15.76
CA TYR A 38 1.86 1.04 -15.63
C TYR A 38 1.53 0.28 -16.91
N ASN A 39 2.44 0.30 -17.90
CA ASN A 39 2.28 -0.39 -19.17
C ASN A 39 1.93 -1.88 -19.04
N LYS A 40 2.62 -2.57 -18.13
CA LYS A 40 2.44 -4.02 -17.94
C LYS A 40 1.07 -4.31 -17.33
N GLU A 41 0.67 -3.50 -16.36
CA GLU A 41 -0.61 -3.57 -15.67
C GLU A 41 -1.77 -3.34 -16.65
N CYS A 42 -1.73 -2.25 -17.43
CA CYS A 42 -2.72 -1.95 -18.48
C CYS A 42 -2.79 -3.05 -19.56
N ALA A 43 -1.63 -3.52 -20.04
CA ALA A 43 -1.58 -4.59 -21.04
C ALA A 43 -2.13 -5.92 -20.50
N THR A 44 -1.90 -6.22 -19.22
CA THR A 44 -2.39 -7.43 -18.56
C THR A 44 -3.92 -7.43 -18.48
N LEU A 45 -4.54 -6.31 -18.07
CA LEU A 45 -6.00 -6.18 -18.05
C LEU A 45 -6.59 -6.30 -19.47
N ASN A 46 -5.98 -5.59 -20.44
CA ASN A 46 -6.43 -5.63 -21.82
C ASN A 46 -6.38 -7.05 -22.38
N ARG A 47 -5.27 -7.76 -22.15
CA ARG A 47 -5.10 -9.16 -22.55
C ARG A 47 -6.12 -10.08 -21.86
N LEU A 48 -6.36 -9.91 -20.55
CA LEU A 48 -7.31 -10.71 -19.80
C LEU A 48 -8.72 -10.61 -20.41
N ARG A 49 -9.10 -9.42 -20.87
CA ARG A 49 -10.35 -9.22 -21.61
C ARG A 49 -10.35 -9.92 -22.98
N GLN A 50 -9.23 -9.91 -23.71
CA GLN A 50 -9.16 -10.61 -24.99
C GLN A 50 -9.21 -12.13 -24.81
N ASP A 51 -8.53 -12.66 -23.79
CA ASP A 51 -8.52 -14.07 -23.46
C ASP A 51 -9.94 -14.57 -23.12
N MET A 52 -10.75 -13.77 -22.40
CA MET A 52 -12.13 -14.17 -22.07
C MET A 52 -13.08 -14.19 -23.28
N ARG A 53 -12.79 -13.44 -24.37
CA ARG A 53 -13.58 -13.48 -25.61
C ARG A 53 -13.35 -14.76 -26.41
N GLY A 54 -12.16 -15.35 -26.32
CA GLY A 54 -11.79 -16.59 -27.00
C GLY A 54 -12.25 -17.87 -26.30
N VAL A 55 -13.04 -17.74 -25.22
CA VAL A 55 -13.45 -18.86 -24.39
C VAL A 55 -14.43 -19.77 -25.11
N GLY A 56 -14.11 -21.06 -25.19
CA GLY A 56 -15.03 -22.11 -25.64
C GLY A 56 -16.14 -22.35 -24.62
N LYS A 57 -17.34 -22.66 -25.11
CA LYS A 57 -18.61 -22.75 -24.32
C LYS A 57 -18.56 -23.76 -23.16
N ASP A 58 -17.67 -24.75 -23.21
CA ASP A 58 -17.68 -25.92 -22.32
C ASP A 58 -16.40 -26.08 -21.48
N SER A 59 -15.51 -25.08 -21.46
CA SER A 59 -14.20 -25.19 -20.84
C SER A 59 -14.16 -24.65 -19.41
N ALA A 60 -13.66 -25.47 -18.47
CA ALA A 60 -13.36 -25.03 -17.10
C ALA A 60 -12.34 -23.87 -17.07
N ILE A 61 -11.40 -23.86 -18.01
CA ILE A 61 -10.45 -22.75 -18.20
C ILE A 61 -11.19 -21.46 -18.56
N GLY A 62 -12.25 -21.59 -19.36
CA GLY A 62 -13.10 -20.49 -19.77
C GLY A 62 -13.83 -19.82 -18.61
N ARG A 63 -14.40 -20.66 -17.73
CA ARG A 63 -15.01 -20.23 -16.48
C ARG A 63 -14.01 -19.43 -15.62
N ASP A 64 -12.81 -19.97 -15.45
CA ASP A 64 -11.78 -19.36 -14.59
C ASP A 64 -11.28 -18.02 -15.15
N LEU A 65 -11.15 -17.90 -16.48
CA LEU A 65 -10.83 -16.62 -17.13
C LEU A 65 -11.90 -15.55 -16.88
N LEU A 66 -13.19 -15.91 -16.94
CA LEU A 66 -14.27 -14.97 -16.64
C LEU A 66 -14.30 -14.57 -15.16
N TYR A 67 -14.13 -15.51 -14.22
CA TYR A 67 -13.99 -15.21 -12.80
C TYR A 67 -12.83 -14.25 -12.54
N ARG A 68 -11.69 -14.53 -13.17
CA ARG A 68 -10.50 -13.69 -13.05
C ARG A 68 -10.74 -12.29 -13.58
N TYR A 69 -11.31 -12.16 -14.77
CA TYR A 69 -11.61 -10.85 -15.34
C TYR A 69 -12.62 -10.06 -14.50
N TYR A 70 -13.72 -10.70 -14.08
CA TYR A 70 -14.71 -10.05 -13.22
C TYR A 70 -14.09 -9.57 -11.90
N GLY A 71 -13.31 -10.42 -11.21
CA GLY A 71 -12.64 -10.05 -9.97
C GLY A 71 -11.68 -8.86 -10.15
N GLN A 72 -10.96 -8.81 -11.27
CA GLN A 72 -10.09 -7.68 -11.59
C GLN A 72 -10.89 -6.41 -11.93
N LEU A 73 -12.08 -6.51 -12.53
CA LEU A 73 -12.97 -5.37 -12.73
C LEU A 73 -13.54 -4.82 -11.41
N GLU A 74 -13.81 -5.68 -10.43
CA GLU A 74 -14.21 -5.26 -9.07
C GLU A 74 -13.09 -4.47 -8.40
N LEU A 75 -11.84 -4.93 -8.50
CA LEU A 75 -10.67 -4.24 -7.95
C LEU A 75 -10.38 -2.93 -8.70
N LEU A 76 -10.56 -2.91 -10.02
CA LEU A 76 -10.39 -1.72 -10.85
C LEU A 76 -11.38 -0.61 -10.51
N ASP A 77 -12.64 -0.95 -10.23
CA ASP A 77 -13.72 -0.01 -9.87
C ASP A 77 -13.44 0.74 -8.55
N LEU A 78 -12.47 0.28 -7.74
CA LEU A 78 -12.02 0.99 -6.54
C LEU A 78 -11.11 2.18 -6.86
N ARG A 79 -10.49 2.20 -8.04
CA ARG A 79 -9.43 3.16 -8.42
C ARG A 79 -9.80 4.01 -9.64
N PHE A 80 -10.60 3.45 -10.54
CA PHE A 80 -10.95 4.07 -11.81
C PHE A 80 -12.47 4.24 -11.92
N PRO A 81 -12.99 5.48 -11.86
CA PRO A 81 -14.38 5.75 -12.22
C PRO A 81 -14.53 5.59 -13.74
N VAL A 82 -15.06 4.44 -14.16
CA VAL A 82 -15.32 4.16 -15.57
C VAL A 82 -16.76 4.55 -15.90
N ASP A 83 -16.89 5.77 -16.40
CA ASP A 83 -18.14 6.40 -16.81
C ASP A 83 -17.92 7.34 -18.02
N ASP A 84 -18.96 8.07 -18.41
CA ASP A 84 -18.93 8.95 -19.59
C ASP A 84 -18.06 10.21 -19.38
N ASN A 85 -17.72 10.55 -18.13
CA ASN A 85 -17.05 11.79 -17.74
C ASN A 85 -15.56 11.60 -17.38
N HIS A 86 -15.16 10.40 -16.97
CA HIS A 86 -13.81 10.11 -16.47
C HIS A 86 -13.05 9.15 -17.38
N VAL A 87 -13.15 7.83 -17.17
CA VAL A 87 -12.55 6.81 -18.04
C VAL A 87 -13.59 6.33 -19.07
N LYS A 88 -13.63 7.01 -20.21
CA LYS A 88 -14.63 6.76 -21.25
C LYS A 88 -14.25 5.58 -22.16
N ILE A 89 -14.93 4.45 -21.97
CA ILE A 89 -14.74 3.23 -22.78
C ILE A 89 -16.09 2.72 -23.27
N SER A 90 -16.24 2.52 -24.58
CA SER A 90 -17.50 2.02 -25.16
C SER A 90 -17.54 0.48 -25.14
N PHE A 91 -18.35 -0.08 -24.24
CA PHE A 91 -18.59 -1.52 -24.15
C PHE A 91 -19.73 -1.91 -25.07
N THR A 92 -19.41 -2.58 -26.19
CA THR A 92 -20.41 -3.12 -27.12
C THR A 92 -20.61 -4.61 -26.91
N TRP A 93 -21.83 -4.99 -26.54
CA TRP A 93 -22.23 -6.38 -26.31
C TRP A 93 -23.39 -6.77 -27.22
N TYR A 94 -23.40 -8.02 -27.66
CA TYR A 94 -24.50 -8.61 -28.42
C TYR A 94 -25.37 -9.40 -27.48
N ASP A 95 -26.68 -9.19 -27.59
CA ASP A 95 -27.69 -9.92 -26.84
C ASP A 95 -27.59 -11.44 -27.11
N ALA A 96 -27.63 -12.25 -26.06
CA ALA A 96 -27.36 -13.68 -26.13
C ALA A 96 -28.39 -14.46 -26.97
N PHE A 97 -29.63 -13.96 -27.05
CA PHE A 97 -30.72 -14.64 -27.75
C PHE A 97 -31.13 -13.92 -29.04
N THR A 98 -31.18 -12.58 -29.02
CA THR A 98 -31.63 -11.79 -30.17
C THR A 98 -30.49 -11.30 -31.06
N HIS A 99 -29.23 -11.44 -30.61
CA HIS A 99 -28.03 -10.95 -31.31
C HIS A 99 -28.01 -9.45 -31.62
N THR A 100 -28.89 -8.67 -31.00
CA THR A 100 -28.93 -7.21 -31.14
C THR A 100 -27.74 -6.59 -30.41
N SER A 101 -27.00 -5.68 -31.04
CA SER A 101 -25.87 -4.99 -30.39
C SER A 101 -26.36 -3.85 -29.52
N THR A 102 -25.79 -3.69 -28.34
CA THR A 102 -26.00 -2.56 -27.44
C THR A 102 -24.65 -2.05 -26.94
N SER A 103 -24.45 -0.73 -26.99
CA SER A 103 -23.21 -0.08 -26.58
C SER A 103 -23.46 0.89 -25.41
N GLN A 104 -22.64 0.83 -24.37
CA GLN A 104 -22.72 1.69 -23.19
C GLN A 104 -21.31 2.07 -22.71
N PHE A 105 -21.19 3.22 -22.04
CA PHE A 105 -19.93 3.65 -21.39
C PHE A 105 -19.83 3.22 -19.92
N SER A 106 -20.79 2.41 -19.45
CA SER A 106 -20.90 2.03 -18.04
C SER A 106 -20.13 0.75 -17.72
N LEU A 107 -19.24 0.79 -16.73
CA LEU A 107 -18.59 -0.41 -16.20
C LEU A 107 -19.58 -1.40 -15.59
N ALA A 108 -20.69 -0.93 -15.01
CA ALA A 108 -21.73 -1.81 -14.49
C ALA A 108 -22.33 -2.68 -15.61
N TYR A 109 -22.42 -2.16 -16.84
CA TYR A 109 -22.89 -2.93 -18.00
C TYR A 109 -21.89 -4.01 -18.44
N GLU A 110 -20.59 -3.69 -18.45
CA GLU A 110 -19.52 -4.69 -18.70
C GLU A 110 -19.57 -5.78 -17.61
N LYS A 111 -19.62 -5.40 -16.34
CA LYS A 111 -19.72 -6.33 -15.19
C LYS A 111 -20.94 -7.23 -15.31
N ALA A 112 -22.13 -6.68 -15.55
CA ALA A 112 -23.36 -7.46 -15.71
C ALA A 112 -23.29 -8.43 -16.90
N SER A 113 -22.69 -8.02 -18.02
CA SER A 113 -22.51 -8.87 -19.19
C SER A 113 -21.52 -10.02 -18.94
N ILE A 114 -20.46 -9.79 -18.17
CA ILE A 114 -19.53 -10.83 -17.76
C ILE A 114 -20.17 -11.80 -16.77
N ILE A 115 -20.91 -11.33 -15.77
CA ILE A 115 -21.67 -12.20 -14.84
C ILE A 115 -22.66 -13.07 -15.63
N PHE A 116 -23.33 -12.51 -16.63
CA PHE A 116 -24.22 -13.28 -17.50
C PHE A 116 -23.45 -14.40 -18.23
N ASN A 117 -22.27 -14.11 -18.76
CA ASN A 117 -21.43 -15.12 -19.39
C ASN A 117 -20.90 -16.17 -18.40
N ILE A 118 -20.59 -15.80 -17.15
CA ILE A 118 -20.25 -16.76 -16.09
C ILE A 118 -21.43 -17.69 -15.85
N ALA A 119 -22.64 -17.15 -15.69
CA ALA A 119 -23.86 -17.93 -15.52
C ALA A 119 -24.11 -18.86 -16.71
N ALA A 120 -23.89 -18.37 -17.93
CA ALA A 120 -24.05 -19.13 -19.16
C ALA A 120 -23.05 -20.29 -19.26
N ILE A 121 -21.75 -20.06 -19.01
CA ILE A 121 -20.74 -21.13 -18.99
C ILE A 121 -21.04 -22.15 -17.89
N LEU A 122 -21.44 -21.71 -16.70
CA LEU A 122 -21.82 -22.64 -15.63
C LEU A 122 -23.01 -23.53 -16.03
N SER A 123 -24.01 -22.97 -16.72
CA SER A 123 -25.13 -23.75 -17.24
C SER A 123 -24.72 -24.72 -18.36
N CYS A 124 -23.80 -24.32 -19.26
CA CYS A 124 -23.26 -25.19 -20.30
C CYS A 124 -22.42 -26.32 -19.70
N HIS A 125 -21.54 -25.97 -18.76
CA HIS A 125 -20.71 -26.92 -18.04
C HIS A 125 -21.56 -27.95 -17.30
N ALA A 126 -22.65 -27.53 -16.65
CA ALA A 126 -23.59 -28.40 -15.96
C ALA A 126 -24.36 -29.33 -16.91
N ALA A 127 -24.86 -28.78 -18.03
CA ALA A 127 -25.62 -29.53 -19.03
C ALA A 127 -24.78 -30.63 -19.71
N ASN A 128 -23.47 -30.39 -19.87
CA ASN A 128 -22.54 -31.30 -20.53
C ASN A 128 -21.89 -32.33 -19.60
N GLN A 129 -22.10 -32.25 -18.28
CA GLN A 129 -21.60 -33.28 -17.37
C GLN A 129 -22.33 -34.61 -17.59
N SER A 130 -21.58 -35.71 -17.63
CA SER A 130 -22.16 -37.05 -17.55
C SER A 130 -22.79 -37.24 -16.17
N ARG A 131 -24.10 -37.50 -16.13
CA ARG A 131 -24.83 -37.78 -14.87
C ARG A 131 -24.95 -39.28 -14.57
N ALA A 132 -24.14 -40.11 -15.25
CA ALA A 132 -24.04 -41.53 -14.94
C ALA A 132 -23.19 -41.77 -13.68
N ASP A 133 -22.22 -40.88 -13.42
CA ASP A 133 -21.29 -40.97 -12.30
C ASP A 133 -21.62 -39.93 -11.23
N ASP A 134 -21.39 -40.27 -9.95
CA ASP A 134 -21.70 -39.38 -8.81
C ASP A 134 -20.93 -38.05 -8.86
N THR A 135 -19.70 -38.06 -9.40
CA THR A 135 -18.87 -36.86 -9.57
C THR A 135 -19.46 -35.87 -10.57
N GLY A 136 -19.90 -36.35 -11.73
CA GLY A 136 -20.53 -35.53 -12.75
C GLY A 136 -21.90 -35.03 -12.29
N LEU A 137 -22.66 -35.84 -11.54
CA LEU A 137 -23.93 -35.44 -10.95
C LEU A 137 -23.75 -34.31 -9.91
N LYS A 138 -22.77 -34.43 -9.00
CA LYS A 138 -22.38 -33.35 -8.05
C LYS A 138 -22.00 -32.08 -8.78
N THR A 139 -21.16 -32.20 -9.79
CA THR A 139 -20.66 -31.07 -10.57
C THR A 139 -21.80 -30.36 -11.29
N ALA A 140 -22.71 -31.10 -11.93
CA ALA A 140 -23.89 -30.55 -12.59
C ALA A 140 -24.81 -29.82 -11.60
N TYR A 141 -25.11 -30.45 -10.46
CA TYR A 141 -25.95 -29.89 -9.42
C TYR A 141 -25.41 -28.54 -8.91
N HIS A 142 -24.15 -28.51 -8.47
CA HIS A 142 -23.52 -27.28 -7.97
C HIS A 142 -23.38 -26.21 -9.05
N SER A 143 -23.04 -26.60 -10.29
CA SER A 143 -22.88 -25.66 -11.40
C SER A 143 -24.20 -24.99 -11.78
N PHE A 144 -25.32 -25.73 -11.78
CA PHE A 144 -26.64 -25.12 -11.99
C PHE A 144 -27.04 -24.20 -10.84
N GLN A 145 -26.76 -24.56 -9.59
CA GLN A 145 -27.02 -23.68 -8.44
C GLN A 145 -26.18 -22.39 -8.49
N ALA A 146 -24.92 -22.48 -8.88
CA ALA A 146 -24.03 -21.33 -9.05
C ALA A 146 -24.49 -20.45 -10.23
N SER A 147 -24.91 -21.06 -11.35
CA SER A 147 -25.49 -20.35 -12.49
C SER A 147 -26.76 -19.57 -12.08
N ALA A 148 -27.68 -20.21 -11.35
CA ALA A 148 -28.86 -19.54 -10.81
C ALA A 148 -28.49 -18.37 -9.90
N GLY A 149 -27.48 -18.52 -9.04
CA GLY A 149 -26.94 -17.46 -8.19
C GLY A 149 -26.47 -16.22 -8.95
N MET A 150 -25.73 -16.44 -10.03
CA MET A 150 -25.23 -15.37 -10.90
C MET A 150 -26.38 -14.63 -11.60
N PHE A 151 -27.39 -15.35 -12.09
CA PHE A 151 -28.58 -14.72 -12.67
C PHE A 151 -29.41 -13.96 -11.61
N THR A 152 -29.58 -14.52 -10.40
CA THR A 152 -30.25 -13.83 -9.29
C THR A 152 -29.58 -12.50 -8.97
N TYR A 153 -28.25 -12.48 -8.91
CA TYR A 153 -27.50 -11.25 -8.67
C TYR A 153 -27.76 -10.18 -9.74
N ILE A 154 -27.80 -10.55 -11.02
CA ILE A 154 -28.16 -9.62 -12.11
C ILE A 154 -29.56 -9.06 -11.89
N ASN A 155 -30.53 -9.92 -11.61
CA ASN A 155 -31.93 -9.52 -11.44
C ASN A 155 -32.14 -8.58 -10.24
N GLU A 156 -31.33 -8.70 -9.18
CA GLU A 156 -31.43 -7.87 -7.98
C GLU A 156 -30.65 -6.54 -8.10
N ASN A 157 -29.47 -6.55 -8.74
CA ASN A 157 -28.56 -5.39 -8.74
C ASN A 157 -28.67 -4.54 -10.01
N PHE A 158 -29.31 -5.02 -11.07
CA PHE A 158 -29.35 -4.35 -12.37
C PHE A 158 -30.79 -4.07 -12.83
N LEU A 159 -31.42 -3.09 -12.17
CA LEU A 159 -32.85 -2.76 -12.33
C LEU A 159 -33.22 -2.10 -13.68
N HIS A 160 -32.26 -1.45 -14.35
CA HIS A 160 -32.48 -0.76 -15.63
C HIS A 160 -31.57 -1.32 -16.75
N PRO A 161 -31.81 -2.57 -17.18
CA PRO A 161 -30.96 -3.22 -18.17
C PRO A 161 -31.18 -2.66 -19.58
N PRO A 162 -30.11 -2.39 -20.34
CA PRO A 162 -30.22 -1.83 -21.69
C PRO A 162 -30.46 -2.92 -22.76
N SER A 163 -30.09 -4.19 -22.50
CA SER A 163 -30.32 -5.34 -23.39
C SER A 163 -31.43 -6.26 -22.89
N THR A 164 -32.04 -7.03 -23.80
CA THR A 164 -33.24 -7.83 -23.49
C THR A 164 -32.91 -9.10 -22.70
N ASP A 165 -31.74 -9.68 -22.93
CA ASP A 165 -31.20 -10.81 -22.16
C ASP A 165 -30.95 -10.53 -20.68
N LEU A 166 -30.72 -9.26 -20.31
CA LEU A 166 -30.56 -8.81 -18.92
C LEU A 166 -31.87 -8.34 -18.28
N LYS A 167 -32.99 -8.28 -19.02
CA LYS A 167 -34.30 -7.88 -18.46
C LYS A 167 -34.81 -8.88 -17.44
N GLY A 168 -35.51 -8.36 -16.43
CA GLY A 168 -36.01 -9.15 -15.30
C GLY A 168 -36.81 -10.40 -15.71
N ASP A 169 -37.70 -10.32 -16.70
CA ASP A 169 -38.49 -11.48 -17.15
C ASP A 169 -37.60 -12.57 -17.79
N THR A 170 -36.62 -12.17 -18.61
CA THR A 170 -35.66 -13.08 -19.24
C THR A 170 -34.79 -13.76 -18.19
N VAL A 171 -34.20 -12.97 -17.29
CA VAL A 171 -33.30 -13.48 -16.24
C VAL A 171 -34.07 -14.36 -15.24
N LYS A 172 -35.30 -13.98 -14.84
CA LYS A 172 -36.17 -14.83 -13.99
C LYS A 172 -36.49 -16.16 -14.64
N THR A 173 -36.73 -16.17 -15.96
CA THR A 173 -36.93 -17.42 -16.71
C THR A 173 -35.68 -18.30 -16.60
N LEU A 174 -34.48 -17.73 -16.77
CA LEU A 174 -33.21 -18.45 -16.65
C LEU A 174 -32.95 -18.96 -15.22
N ILE A 175 -33.28 -18.19 -14.19
CA ILE A 175 -33.20 -18.61 -12.77
C ILE A 175 -34.10 -19.83 -12.54
N HIS A 176 -35.36 -19.77 -12.95
CA HIS A 176 -36.29 -20.89 -12.75
C HIS A 176 -35.86 -22.14 -13.53
N VAL A 177 -35.42 -22.00 -14.77
CA VAL A 177 -34.94 -23.11 -15.61
C VAL A 177 -33.70 -23.78 -14.98
N THR A 178 -32.68 -22.99 -14.60
CA THR A 178 -31.46 -23.53 -13.99
C THR A 178 -31.72 -24.19 -12.63
N LEU A 179 -32.58 -23.61 -11.77
CA LEU A 179 -33.00 -24.24 -10.52
C LEU A 179 -33.84 -25.50 -10.73
N ALA A 180 -34.72 -25.51 -11.73
CA ALA A 180 -35.51 -26.70 -12.08
C ALA A 180 -34.60 -27.85 -12.54
N GLN A 181 -33.59 -27.55 -13.36
CA GLN A 181 -32.58 -28.52 -13.80
C GLN A 181 -31.73 -29.00 -12.63
N ALA A 182 -31.30 -28.14 -11.71
CA ALA A 182 -30.61 -28.57 -10.49
C ALA A 182 -31.47 -29.51 -9.64
N GLN A 183 -32.74 -29.17 -9.46
CA GLN A 183 -33.70 -30.00 -8.73
C GLN A 183 -33.92 -31.36 -9.42
N GLU A 184 -34.00 -31.39 -10.75
CA GLU A 184 -34.10 -32.60 -11.57
C GLU A 184 -32.86 -33.50 -11.42
N VAL A 185 -31.66 -32.91 -11.48
CA VAL A 185 -30.39 -33.64 -11.24
C VAL A 185 -30.36 -34.24 -9.83
N PHE A 186 -30.73 -33.48 -8.81
CA PHE A 186 -30.81 -34.01 -7.44
C PHE A 186 -31.85 -35.13 -7.30
N PHE A 187 -32.99 -34.99 -7.99
CA PHE A 187 -34.02 -36.01 -8.04
C PHE A 187 -33.51 -37.31 -8.71
N GLU A 188 -32.83 -37.22 -9.86
CA GLU A 188 -32.21 -38.37 -10.55
C GLU A 188 -31.32 -39.18 -9.58
N LYS A 189 -30.53 -38.48 -8.75
CA LYS A 189 -29.74 -39.11 -7.69
C LYS A 189 -30.59 -39.80 -6.64
N GLN A 190 -31.62 -39.14 -6.10
CA GLN A 190 -32.43 -39.74 -5.03
C GLN A 190 -33.20 -40.98 -5.53
N VAL A 191 -33.55 -41.02 -6.82
CA VAL A 191 -34.10 -42.22 -7.47
C VAL A 191 -33.05 -43.33 -7.52
N ALA A 192 -31.81 -43.02 -7.94
CA ALA A 192 -30.71 -43.99 -7.96
C ALA A 192 -30.36 -44.54 -6.56
N ASP A 193 -30.41 -43.68 -5.54
CA ASP A 193 -30.21 -44.03 -4.12
C ASP A 193 -31.43 -44.77 -3.50
N GLN A 194 -32.48 -45.06 -4.28
CA GLN A 194 -33.70 -45.76 -3.86
C GLN A 194 -34.36 -45.15 -2.62
N ARG A 195 -34.45 -43.81 -2.56
CA ARG A 195 -35.15 -43.13 -1.47
C ARG A 195 -36.65 -43.41 -1.48
N LYS A 196 -37.30 -43.18 -0.33
CA LYS A 196 -38.76 -43.39 -0.16
C LYS A 196 -39.58 -42.60 -1.19
N SER A 197 -40.60 -43.25 -1.74
CA SER A 197 -41.52 -42.72 -2.76
C SER A 197 -42.11 -41.35 -2.38
N GLY A 198 -42.49 -41.16 -1.12
CA GLY A 198 -43.03 -39.88 -0.64
C GLY A 198 -42.03 -38.71 -0.66
N LEU A 199 -40.71 -38.95 -0.57
CA LEU A 199 -39.69 -37.91 -0.76
C LEU A 199 -39.49 -37.61 -2.24
N LEU A 200 -39.42 -38.66 -3.07
CA LEU A 200 -39.26 -38.55 -4.53
C LEU A 200 -40.40 -37.74 -5.16
N ALA A 201 -41.64 -37.99 -4.72
CA ALA A 201 -42.82 -37.22 -5.10
C ALA A 201 -42.65 -35.72 -4.83
N LYS A 202 -42.16 -35.37 -3.64
CA LYS A 202 -41.97 -33.97 -3.23
C LYS A 202 -40.87 -33.25 -4.00
N LEU A 203 -39.79 -33.97 -4.32
CA LEU A 203 -38.68 -33.43 -5.10
C LEU A 203 -39.08 -33.21 -6.57
N ALA A 204 -39.75 -34.19 -7.19
CA ALA A 204 -40.29 -34.06 -8.55
C ALA A 204 -41.37 -32.97 -8.64
N GLY A 205 -42.23 -32.85 -7.62
CA GLY A 205 -43.25 -31.81 -7.53
C GLY A 205 -42.66 -30.40 -7.48
N GLN A 206 -41.51 -30.22 -6.84
CA GLN A 206 -40.78 -28.96 -6.86
C GLN A 206 -40.16 -28.67 -8.23
N ALA A 207 -39.57 -29.66 -8.91
CA ALA A 207 -39.03 -29.48 -10.25
C ALA A 207 -40.14 -29.11 -11.26
N ALA A 208 -41.28 -29.80 -11.19
CA ALA A 208 -42.46 -29.49 -12.01
C ALA A 208 -42.94 -28.05 -11.80
N HIS A 209 -43.01 -27.60 -10.55
CA HIS A 209 -43.43 -26.24 -10.23
C HIS A 209 -42.50 -25.17 -10.82
N LEU A 210 -41.18 -25.34 -10.66
CA LEU A 210 -40.20 -24.41 -11.21
C LEU A 210 -40.26 -24.37 -12.75
N TYR A 211 -40.39 -25.53 -13.41
CA TYR A 211 -40.58 -25.57 -14.85
C TYR A 211 -41.88 -24.90 -15.29
N SER A 212 -43.01 -25.13 -14.60
CA SER A 212 -44.29 -24.45 -14.90
C SER A 212 -44.17 -22.92 -14.77
N GLN A 213 -43.55 -22.43 -13.69
CA GLN A 213 -43.32 -20.99 -13.52
C GLN A 213 -42.45 -20.42 -14.64
N SER A 214 -41.40 -21.14 -15.05
CA SER A 214 -40.58 -20.71 -16.18
C SER A 214 -41.37 -20.73 -17.49
N ALA A 215 -42.25 -21.71 -17.71
CA ALA A 215 -43.03 -21.84 -18.93
C ALA A 215 -44.03 -20.69 -19.12
N GLU A 216 -44.68 -20.26 -18.03
CA GLU A 216 -45.61 -19.12 -18.03
C GLU A 216 -44.92 -17.81 -18.43
N ILE A 217 -43.74 -17.53 -17.84
CA ILE A 217 -42.97 -16.32 -18.16
C ILE A 217 -42.39 -16.41 -19.58
N MET A 218 -41.90 -17.59 -19.96
CA MET A 218 -41.27 -17.82 -21.26
C MET A 218 -42.24 -17.69 -22.42
N GLN A 219 -43.51 -18.05 -22.26
CA GLN A 219 -44.52 -17.91 -23.31
C GLN A 219 -44.63 -16.46 -23.80
N ASN A 220 -44.71 -15.51 -22.87
CA ASN A 220 -44.75 -14.07 -23.18
C ASN A 220 -43.46 -13.58 -23.86
N SER A 221 -42.33 -14.21 -23.57
CA SER A 221 -41.02 -13.88 -24.15
C SER A 221 -40.83 -14.48 -25.55
N VAL A 222 -41.40 -15.66 -25.83
CA VAL A 222 -41.41 -16.25 -27.18
C VAL A 222 -42.30 -15.44 -28.12
N ASP A 223 -43.45 -14.96 -27.66
CA ASP A 223 -44.33 -14.11 -28.48
C ASP A 223 -43.64 -12.80 -28.90
N LYS A 224 -42.63 -12.37 -28.14
CA LYS A 224 -41.76 -11.22 -28.44
C LYS A 224 -40.47 -11.60 -29.19
N ASN A 225 -40.34 -12.85 -29.65
CA ASN A 225 -39.15 -13.40 -30.32
C ASN A 225 -37.86 -13.29 -29.48
N VAL A 226 -37.95 -13.35 -28.16
CA VAL A 226 -36.77 -13.33 -27.26
C VAL A 226 -36.16 -14.72 -27.14
N PHE A 227 -36.97 -15.75 -26.93
CA PHE A 227 -36.50 -17.14 -26.86
C PHE A 227 -36.90 -17.92 -28.12
N ASP A 228 -36.05 -18.87 -28.51
CA ASP A 228 -36.39 -19.86 -29.53
C ASP A 228 -37.56 -20.74 -29.08
N LYS A 229 -38.51 -21.00 -29.98
CA LYS A 229 -39.71 -21.83 -29.69
C LYS A 229 -39.38 -23.22 -29.14
N VAL A 230 -38.21 -23.75 -29.48
CA VAL A 230 -37.72 -25.06 -29.00
C VAL A 230 -37.54 -25.08 -27.47
N TRP A 231 -37.12 -23.98 -26.85
CA TRP A 231 -37.00 -23.89 -25.40
C TRP A 231 -38.35 -24.06 -24.70
N THR A 232 -39.39 -23.43 -25.22
CA THR A 232 -40.76 -23.60 -24.69
C THR A 232 -41.22 -25.04 -24.81
N ILE A 233 -40.93 -25.72 -25.93
CA ILE A 233 -41.29 -27.14 -26.11
C ILE A 233 -40.63 -27.99 -25.02
N VAL A 234 -39.32 -27.82 -24.78
CA VAL A 234 -38.58 -28.59 -23.77
C VAL A 234 -39.11 -28.30 -22.37
N VAL A 235 -39.28 -27.03 -22.02
CA VAL A 235 -39.74 -26.64 -20.68
C VAL A 235 -41.18 -27.08 -20.41
N GLN A 236 -42.09 -26.95 -21.38
CA GLN A 236 -43.47 -27.44 -21.24
C GLN A 236 -43.53 -28.96 -21.13
N ALA A 237 -42.76 -29.68 -21.97
CA ALA A 237 -42.65 -31.13 -21.89
C ALA A 237 -42.11 -31.57 -20.53
N LYS A 238 -41.05 -30.93 -20.03
CA LYS A 238 -40.45 -31.22 -18.72
C LYS A 238 -41.37 -30.86 -17.54
N ALA A 239 -42.10 -29.75 -17.60
CA ALA A 239 -43.08 -29.38 -16.58
C ALA A 239 -44.15 -30.47 -16.42
N ALA A 240 -44.75 -30.89 -17.54
CA ALA A 240 -45.76 -31.94 -17.55
C ALA A 240 -45.18 -33.31 -17.17
N HIS A 241 -43.97 -33.63 -17.63
CA HIS A 241 -43.29 -34.88 -17.31
C HIS A 241 -42.96 -34.98 -15.81
N MET A 242 -42.32 -33.96 -15.23
CA MET A 242 -42.02 -33.93 -13.79
C MET A 242 -43.29 -33.92 -12.94
N GLY A 243 -44.37 -33.30 -13.44
CA GLY A 243 -45.69 -33.38 -12.81
C GLY A 243 -46.23 -34.82 -12.77
N SER A 244 -46.13 -35.54 -13.90
CA SER A 244 -46.51 -36.96 -13.99
C SER A 244 -45.68 -37.82 -13.03
N VAL A 245 -44.37 -37.62 -13.00
CA VAL A 245 -43.43 -38.32 -12.10
C VAL A 245 -43.76 -38.05 -10.63
N ALA A 246 -44.08 -36.81 -10.27
CA ALA A 246 -44.48 -36.45 -8.91
C ALA A 246 -45.78 -37.17 -8.48
N SER A 247 -46.77 -37.18 -9.37
CA SER A 247 -48.05 -37.86 -9.15
C SER A 247 -47.87 -39.39 -9.05
N TYR A 248 -47.00 -39.98 -9.87
CA TYR A 248 -46.64 -41.41 -9.83
C TYR A 248 -46.05 -41.81 -8.48
N TYR A 249 -44.97 -41.15 -8.04
CA TYR A 249 -44.35 -41.48 -6.75
C TYR A 249 -45.26 -41.20 -5.56
N GLN A 250 -46.12 -40.18 -5.64
CA GLN A 250 -47.11 -39.94 -4.60
C GLN A 250 -48.16 -41.05 -4.56
N ALA A 251 -48.60 -41.57 -5.71
CA ALA A 251 -49.51 -42.70 -5.76
C ALA A 251 -48.91 -43.97 -5.15
N VAL A 252 -47.61 -44.23 -5.38
CA VAL A 252 -46.89 -45.33 -4.73
C VAL A 252 -46.90 -45.14 -3.21
N ALA A 253 -46.61 -43.94 -2.72
CA ALA A 253 -46.65 -43.63 -1.28
C ALA A 253 -48.06 -43.76 -0.67
N ASP A 254 -49.09 -43.31 -1.40
CA ASP A 254 -50.48 -43.41 -0.95
C ASP A 254 -50.94 -44.88 -0.92
N SER A 255 -50.49 -45.71 -1.88
CA SER A 255 -50.72 -47.15 -1.87
C SER A 255 -50.00 -47.85 -0.70
N GLU A 256 -48.77 -47.46 -0.39
CA GLU A 256 -48.04 -47.93 0.80
C GLU A 256 -48.77 -47.56 2.10
N SER A 257 -49.50 -46.45 2.11
CA SER A 257 -50.33 -46.01 3.24
C SER A 257 -51.72 -46.66 3.31
N GLY A 258 -52.04 -47.57 2.38
CA GLY A 258 -53.33 -48.26 2.32
C GLY A 258 -54.47 -47.45 1.68
N SER A 259 -54.17 -46.30 1.06
CA SER A 259 -55.14 -45.44 0.37
C SER A 259 -55.18 -45.72 -1.14
N HIS A 260 -55.52 -46.95 -1.51
CA HIS A 260 -55.51 -47.44 -2.90
C HIS A 260 -56.45 -46.66 -3.84
N GLY A 261 -57.63 -46.23 -3.37
CA GLY A 261 -58.55 -45.43 -4.19
C GLY A 261 -57.95 -44.06 -4.58
N VAL A 262 -57.27 -43.40 -3.65
CA VAL A 262 -56.55 -42.13 -3.87
C VAL A 262 -55.35 -42.35 -4.80
N ALA A 263 -54.62 -43.46 -4.62
CA ALA A 263 -53.49 -43.83 -5.47
C ALA A 263 -53.92 -44.00 -6.94
N ILE A 264 -55.05 -44.65 -7.21
CA ILE A 264 -55.59 -44.80 -8.57
C ILE A 264 -55.91 -43.43 -9.20
N ALA A 265 -56.60 -42.56 -8.46
CA ALA A 265 -56.92 -41.22 -8.95
C ALA A 265 -55.64 -40.40 -9.27
N ARG A 266 -54.59 -40.53 -8.45
CA ARG A 266 -53.27 -39.91 -8.74
C ARG A 266 -52.58 -40.51 -9.96
N LEU A 267 -52.68 -41.82 -10.18
CA LEU A 267 -52.13 -42.47 -11.38
C LEU A 267 -52.87 -42.07 -12.66
N GLN A 268 -54.19 -41.88 -12.60
CA GLN A 268 -54.96 -41.32 -13.71
C GLN A 268 -54.51 -39.89 -14.04
N MET A 269 -54.28 -39.05 -13.02
CA MET A 269 -53.70 -37.72 -13.20
C MET A 269 -52.28 -37.78 -13.79
N ALA A 270 -51.45 -38.72 -13.33
CA ALA A 270 -50.11 -38.94 -13.85
C ALA A 270 -50.13 -39.34 -15.34
N ASP A 271 -51.05 -40.19 -15.78
CA ASP A 271 -51.18 -40.61 -17.19
C ASP A 271 -51.60 -39.44 -18.08
N LYS A 272 -52.59 -38.63 -17.64
CA LYS A 272 -53.00 -37.40 -18.33
C LYS A 272 -51.86 -36.38 -18.48
N GLN A 273 -51.07 -36.19 -17.42
CA GLN A 273 -49.89 -35.33 -17.46
C GLN A 273 -48.80 -35.91 -18.39
N SER A 274 -48.59 -37.23 -18.38
CA SER A 274 -47.63 -37.89 -19.28
C SER A 274 -48.05 -37.79 -20.75
N ALA A 275 -49.35 -37.90 -21.06
CA ALA A 275 -49.88 -37.69 -22.39
C ALA A 275 -49.68 -36.24 -22.89
N THR A 276 -49.82 -35.27 -21.98
CA THR A 276 -49.55 -33.85 -22.26
C THR A 276 -48.04 -33.61 -22.49
N ALA A 277 -47.18 -34.24 -21.70
CA ALA A 277 -45.74 -34.18 -21.93
C ALA A 277 -45.36 -34.79 -23.29
N LEU A 278 -46.01 -35.90 -23.66
CA LEU A 278 -45.77 -36.59 -24.93
C LEU A 278 -46.21 -35.77 -26.14
N SER A 279 -47.33 -35.03 -26.05
CA SER A 279 -47.77 -34.16 -27.14
C SER A 279 -46.75 -33.06 -27.41
N TRP A 280 -46.20 -32.43 -26.36
CA TRP A 280 -45.10 -31.46 -26.50
C TRP A 280 -43.83 -32.09 -27.06
N ALA A 281 -43.37 -33.22 -26.52
CA ALA A 281 -42.15 -33.89 -26.99
C ALA A 281 -42.23 -34.29 -28.48
N LYS A 282 -43.42 -34.67 -28.99
CA LYS A 282 -43.64 -34.97 -30.42
C LYS A 282 -43.52 -33.74 -31.33
N THR A 283 -43.70 -32.53 -30.80
CA THR A 283 -43.54 -31.28 -31.56
C THR A 283 -42.08 -30.82 -31.66
N PHE A 284 -41.15 -31.52 -31.00
CA PHE A 284 -39.73 -31.19 -31.05
C PHE A 284 -39.19 -31.38 -32.49
N PRO A 285 -38.50 -30.37 -33.07
CA PRO A 285 -38.00 -30.47 -34.43
C PRO A 285 -36.85 -31.47 -34.54
N SER A 286 -36.78 -32.21 -35.66
CA SER A 286 -35.71 -33.20 -35.90
C SER A 286 -34.31 -32.60 -35.97
N SER A 287 -34.21 -31.29 -36.26
CA SER A 287 -32.95 -30.54 -36.24
C SER A 287 -33.18 -29.23 -35.47
N PRO A 288 -32.84 -29.16 -34.17
CA PRO A 288 -32.93 -27.91 -33.42
C PRO A 288 -31.90 -26.88 -33.93
N PRO A 289 -32.18 -25.57 -33.83
CA PRO A 289 -31.21 -24.52 -34.16
C PRO A 289 -29.95 -24.61 -33.30
N ALA A 290 -28.78 -24.38 -33.91
CA ALA A 290 -27.50 -24.40 -33.20
C ALA A 290 -27.39 -23.35 -32.07
N SER A 291 -28.24 -22.33 -32.07
CA SER A 291 -28.38 -21.32 -31.00
C SER A 291 -28.90 -21.89 -29.68
N THR A 292 -29.62 -23.02 -29.72
CA THR A 292 -30.32 -23.58 -28.55
C THR A 292 -29.46 -24.48 -27.66
N SER A 293 -28.20 -24.75 -28.05
CA SER A 293 -27.27 -25.68 -27.37
C SER A 293 -27.82 -27.10 -27.19
N LEU A 294 -28.86 -27.48 -27.95
CA LEU A 294 -29.47 -28.81 -27.95
C LEU A 294 -28.97 -29.63 -29.14
N THR A 295 -28.82 -30.93 -28.94
CA THR A 295 -28.41 -31.88 -29.99
C THR A 295 -29.63 -32.45 -30.72
N ALA A 296 -29.43 -33.01 -31.93
CA ALA A 296 -30.48 -33.72 -32.66
C ALA A 296 -31.06 -34.91 -31.86
N GLU A 297 -30.26 -35.51 -30.99
CA GLU A 297 -30.65 -36.63 -30.11
C GLU A 297 -31.42 -36.18 -28.85
N SER A 298 -31.46 -34.88 -28.56
CA SER A 298 -32.17 -34.35 -27.39
C SER A 298 -33.68 -34.60 -27.48
N GLY A 299 -34.25 -34.48 -28.68
CA GLY A 299 -35.67 -34.74 -28.91
C GLY A 299 -36.06 -36.20 -28.70
N SER A 300 -35.28 -37.14 -29.27
CA SER A 300 -35.51 -38.57 -29.09
C SER A 300 -35.31 -39.01 -27.64
N SER A 301 -34.27 -38.51 -26.97
CA SER A 301 -34.00 -38.81 -25.56
C SER A 301 -35.14 -38.36 -24.64
N LEU A 302 -35.67 -37.15 -24.86
CA LEU A 302 -36.83 -36.64 -24.12
C LEU A 302 -38.09 -37.48 -24.39
N LEU A 303 -38.31 -37.85 -25.66
CA LEU A 303 -39.47 -38.66 -26.05
C LEU A 303 -39.43 -40.05 -25.41
N ASP A 304 -38.27 -40.70 -25.40
CA ASP A 304 -38.08 -42.03 -24.81
C ASP A 304 -38.23 -42.01 -23.30
N LEU A 305 -37.72 -40.98 -22.62
CA LEU A 305 -37.91 -40.77 -21.18
C LEU A 305 -39.39 -40.65 -20.81
N ILE A 306 -40.14 -39.83 -21.55
CA ILE A 306 -41.57 -39.62 -21.31
C ILE A 306 -42.38 -40.89 -21.60
N LYS A 307 -42.08 -41.60 -22.69
CA LYS A 307 -42.73 -42.89 -23.02
C LYS A 307 -42.45 -43.94 -21.96
N HIS A 308 -41.22 -44.01 -21.46
CA HIS A 308 -40.86 -44.94 -20.39
C HIS A 308 -41.66 -44.66 -19.11
N ASN A 309 -41.76 -43.39 -18.71
CA ASN A 309 -42.60 -43.00 -17.57
C ASN A 309 -44.08 -43.33 -17.81
N GLN A 310 -44.61 -43.05 -19.01
CA GLN A 310 -45.99 -43.37 -19.34
C GLN A 310 -46.28 -44.87 -19.23
N ALA A 311 -45.39 -45.72 -19.75
CA ALA A 311 -45.53 -47.17 -19.64
C ALA A 311 -45.54 -47.65 -18.18
N ASN A 312 -44.67 -47.08 -17.33
CA ASN A 312 -44.62 -47.40 -15.91
C ASN A 312 -45.90 -46.96 -15.17
N VAL A 313 -46.42 -45.78 -15.49
CA VAL A 313 -47.68 -45.27 -14.94
C VAL A 313 -48.85 -46.17 -15.33
N GLN A 314 -48.97 -46.52 -16.61
CA GLN A 314 -50.06 -47.36 -17.13
C GLN A 314 -50.00 -48.78 -16.58
N ALA A 315 -48.81 -49.37 -16.50
CA ALA A 315 -48.62 -50.69 -15.90
C ALA A 315 -49.09 -50.70 -14.44
N LEU A 316 -48.65 -49.73 -13.63
CA LEU A 316 -49.04 -49.63 -12.22
C LEU A 316 -50.53 -49.31 -12.06
N LEU A 317 -51.08 -48.44 -12.89
CA LEU A 317 -52.51 -48.11 -12.89
C LEU A 317 -53.37 -49.34 -13.16
N ASN A 318 -53.03 -50.14 -14.16
CA ASN A 318 -53.76 -51.36 -14.49
C ASN A 318 -53.73 -52.37 -13.35
N THR A 319 -52.58 -52.53 -12.70
CA THR A 319 -52.44 -53.40 -11.52
C THR A 319 -53.28 -52.88 -10.35
N MET A 320 -53.17 -51.59 -10.01
CA MET A 320 -53.89 -51.01 -8.86
C MET A 320 -55.40 -50.98 -9.05
N VAL A 321 -55.88 -50.70 -10.28
CA VAL A 321 -57.31 -50.78 -10.61
C VAL A 321 -57.81 -52.20 -10.44
N LYS A 322 -57.09 -53.20 -10.98
CA LYS A 322 -57.43 -54.60 -10.80
C LYS A 322 -57.49 -54.97 -9.32
N ASP A 323 -56.46 -54.64 -8.55
CA ASP A 323 -56.43 -54.99 -7.12
C ASP A 323 -57.52 -54.26 -6.33
N ASN A 324 -57.86 -53.02 -6.68
CA ASN A 324 -58.95 -52.31 -6.04
C ASN A 324 -60.33 -52.88 -6.43
N ASP A 325 -60.52 -53.32 -7.66
CA ASP A 325 -61.78 -53.91 -8.12
C ASP A 325 -62.02 -55.31 -7.54
N PHE A 326 -60.95 -56.07 -7.25
CA PHE A 326 -61.08 -57.45 -6.73
C PHE A 326 -60.82 -57.59 -5.23
N ILE A 327 -60.04 -56.69 -4.62
CA ILE A 327 -59.57 -56.80 -3.22
C ILE A 327 -60.07 -55.63 -2.38
N TYR A 328 -59.64 -54.40 -2.68
CA TYR A 328 -59.77 -53.29 -1.72
C TYR A 328 -61.09 -52.53 -1.76
N HIS A 329 -61.73 -52.44 -2.93
CA HIS A 329 -63.01 -51.76 -3.20
C HIS A 329 -63.09 -50.33 -2.63
N GLN A 330 -61.98 -49.60 -2.61
CA GLN A 330 -61.96 -48.22 -2.15
C GLN A 330 -62.52 -47.28 -3.22
N PRO A 331 -63.31 -46.26 -2.85
CA PRO A 331 -63.82 -45.28 -3.80
C PRO A 331 -62.68 -44.45 -4.38
N VAL A 332 -62.68 -44.30 -5.71
CA VAL A 332 -61.70 -43.46 -6.43
C VAL A 332 -62.20 -42.01 -6.42
N PRO A 333 -61.51 -41.06 -5.76
CA PRO A 333 -61.90 -39.67 -5.73
C PRO A 333 -61.71 -39.00 -7.10
N ASN A 334 -62.40 -37.89 -7.35
CA ASN A 334 -62.20 -37.08 -8.54
C ASN A 334 -60.90 -36.24 -8.45
N GLU A 335 -60.41 -35.73 -9.59
CA GLU A 335 -59.17 -34.93 -9.64
C GLU A 335 -59.19 -33.73 -8.66
N ALA A 336 -60.36 -33.09 -8.48
CA ALA A 336 -60.53 -31.95 -7.58
C ALA A 336 -60.46 -32.32 -6.08
N GLY A 337 -60.72 -33.58 -5.73
CA GLY A 337 -60.64 -34.10 -4.37
C GLY A 337 -59.24 -34.52 -3.95
N LEU A 338 -58.25 -34.47 -4.84
CA LEU A 338 -56.86 -34.83 -4.56
C LEU A 338 -56.10 -33.69 -3.89
N SER A 339 -55.37 -34.00 -2.82
CA SER A 339 -54.44 -33.03 -2.24
C SER A 339 -53.25 -32.77 -3.18
N PRO A 340 -52.83 -31.52 -3.37
CA PRO A 340 -51.63 -31.20 -4.14
C PRO A 340 -50.41 -31.92 -3.55
N VAL A 341 -49.51 -32.39 -4.42
CA VAL A 341 -48.24 -32.99 -3.98
C VAL A 341 -47.43 -31.92 -3.25
N ALA A 342 -47.07 -32.19 -2.00
CA ALA A 342 -46.20 -31.31 -1.22
C ALA A 342 -44.86 -31.12 -1.94
N ARG A 343 -44.18 -30.00 -1.73
CA ARG A 343 -42.95 -29.67 -2.47
C ARG A 343 -41.78 -29.47 -1.52
N VAL A 344 -40.60 -29.95 -1.90
CA VAL A 344 -39.36 -29.77 -1.13
C VAL A 344 -38.28 -29.22 -2.04
N THR A 345 -37.79 -28.03 -1.70
CA THR A 345 -36.67 -27.38 -2.38
C THR A 345 -35.36 -28.01 -1.93
N ALA A 346 -34.69 -28.72 -2.84
CA ALA A 346 -33.32 -29.20 -2.64
C ALA A 346 -32.31 -28.18 -3.19
N ALA A 347 -32.54 -27.67 -4.39
CA ALA A 347 -31.68 -26.69 -5.05
C ALA A 347 -32.04 -25.24 -4.67
N LYS A 348 -31.04 -24.47 -4.23
CA LYS A 348 -31.15 -23.01 -4.03
C LYS A 348 -30.05 -22.29 -4.81
N ALA A 349 -30.36 -21.07 -5.24
CA ALA A 349 -29.36 -20.19 -5.85
C ALA A 349 -28.27 -19.88 -4.81
N ILE A 350 -27.00 -20.09 -5.18
CA ILE A 350 -25.87 -19.78 -4.29
C ILE A 350 -25.57 -18.29 -4.43
N PRO A 351 -25.60 -17.49 -3.35
CA PRO A 351 -25.28 -16.07 -3.41
C PRO A 351 -23.89 -15.84 -4.00
N VAL A 352 -23.74 -14.80 -4.83
CA VAL A 352 -22.45 -14.46 -5.45
C VAL A 352 -21.38 -14.18 -4.39
N SER A 353 -21.74 -13.58 -3.25
CA SER A 353 -20.81 -13.36 -2.13
C SER A 353 -20.23 -14.67 -1.57
N GLU A 354 -21.03 -15.73 -1.50
CA GLU A 354 -20.58 -17.05 -1.04
C GLU A 354 -19.66 -17.72 -2.07
N LEU A 355 -19.99 -17.61 -3.36
CA LEU A 355 -19.14 -18.12 -4.44
C LEU A 355 -17.75 -17.47 -4.40
N TYR A 356 -17.66 -16.15 -4.26
CA TYR A 356 -16.39 -15.42 -4.28
C TYR A 356 -15.59 -15.49 -2.96
N GLN A 357 -16.16 -16.03 -1.88
CA GLN A 357 -15.44 -16.29 -0.61
C GLN A 357 -14.58 -17.56 -0.66
N GLY A 358 -14.78 -18.46 -1.63
CA GLY A 358 -13.98 -19.67 -1.79
C GLY A 358 -12.51 -19.36 -2.05
N GLN A 359 -11.59 -20.02 -1.31
CA GLN A 359 -10.14 -19.84 -1.49
C GLN A 359 -9.68 -20.12 -2.93
N ASP A 360 -10.35 -21.03 -3.64
CA ASP A 360 -10.02 -21.36 -5.03
C ASP A 360 -10.30 -20.20 -5.98
N ILE A 361 -11.41 -19.47 -5.78
CA ILE A 361 -11.77 -18.33 -6.63
C ILE A 361 -10.84 -17.13 -6.36
N GLN A 362 -10.45 -16.88 -5.12
CA GLN A 362 -9.45 -15.86 -4.82
C GLN A 362 -8.09 -16.16 -5.48
N ARG A 363 -7.68 -17.44 -5.51
CA ARG A 363 -6.47 -17.87 -6.24
C ARG A 363 -6.59 -17.68 -7.75
N ILE A 364 -7.78 -17.93 -8.32
CA ILE A 364 -8.06 -17.74 -9.76
C ILE A 364 -8.00 -16.24 -10.13
N ILE A 365 -8.59 -15.36 -9.31
CA ILE A 365 -8.56 -13.91 -9.53
C ILE A 365 -7.12 -13.38 -9.48
N GLY A 366 -6.35 -13.86 -8.52
CA GLY A 366 -4.97 -13.44 -8.31
C GLY A 366 -4.86 -12.06 -7.65
N PRO A 367 -3.64 -11.53 -7.51
CA PRO A 367 -3.41 -10.22 -6.89
C PRO A 367 -4.01 -9.09 -7.74
N ASP A 368 -4.34 -7.96 -7.08
CA ASP A 368 -4.77 -6.73 -7.74
C ASP A 368 -3.71 -6.24 -8.73
N ILE A 369 -4.09 -6.11 -9.99
CA ILE A 369 -3.21 -5.63 -11.07
C ILE A 369 -2.73 -4.19 -10.78
N PHE A 370 -3.57 -3.34 -10.21
CA PHE A 370 -3.29 -1.92 -9.97
C PHE A 370 -2.95 -1.61 -8.51
N ILE A 371 -2.41 -2.60 -7.77
CA ILE A 371 -2.12 -2.46 -6.33
C ILE A 371 -1.28 -1.22 -5.99
N LYS A 372 -0.35 -0.84 -6.88
CA LYS A 372 0.55 0.31 -6.69
C LYS A 372 -0.14 1.67 -6.81
N LEU A 373 -1.28 1.75 -7.50
CA LEU A 373 -1.91 3.02 -7.86
C LEU A 373 -2.94 3.45 -6.82
N VAL A 374 -2.54 4.20 -5.80
CA VAL A 374 -3.42 4.55 -4.67
C VAL A 374 -4.18 5.87 -4.93
N PRO A 375 -5.52 5.91 -4.86
CA PRO A 375 -6.30 7.14 -5.02
C PRO A 375 -5.90 8.24 -4.02
N GLU A 376 -5.92 9.50 -4.45
CA GLU A 376 -5.53 10.65 -3.62
C GLU A 376 -6.41 10.79 -2.35
N SER A 377 -7.70 10.44 -2.44
CA SER A 377 -8.60 10.40 -1.28
C SER A 377 -8.17 9.37 -0.24
N VAL A 378 -7.58 8.25 -0.68
CA VAL A 378 -7.04 7.23 0.22
C VAL A 378 -5.72 7.71 0.80
N THR A 379 -4.80 8.25 0.00
CA THR A 379 -3.52 8.76 0.53
C THR A 379 -3.71 9.88 1.55
N LYS A 380 -4.68 10.78 1.34
CA LYS A 380 -5.11 11.78 2.32
C LYS A 380 -5.57 11.12 3.62
N THR A 381 -6.39 10.09 3.52
CA THR A 381 -6.92 9.36 4.68
C THR A 381 -5.84 8.55 5.41
N VAL A 382 -4.91 7.92 4.68
CA VAL A 382 -3.73 7.24 5.24
C VAL A 382 -2.84 8.25 5.97
N SER A 383 -2.64 9.44 5.40
CA SER A 383 -1.86 10.51 6.04
C SER A 383 -2.51 10.99 7.34
N LEU A 384 -3.85 11.09 7.39
CA LEU A 384 -4.57 11.38 8.63
C LEU A 384 -4.40 10.26 9.67
N TYR A 385 -4.44 9.00 9.23
CA TYR A 385 -4.19 7.86 10.11
C TYR A 385 -2.75 7.81 10.63
N ASP A 386 -1.78 8.16 9.80
CA ASP A 386 -0.38 8.29 10.20
C ASP A 386 -0.19 9.41 11.22
N GLU A 387 -0.92 10.52 11.12
CA GLU A 387 -0.92 11.55 12.16
C GLU A 387 -1.58 11.05 13.46
N GLU A 388 -2.70 10.33 13.41
CA GLU A 388 -3.30 9.72 14.61
C GLU A 388 -2.34 8.71 15.28
N LYS A 389 -1.65 7.87 14.49
CA LYS A 389 -0.57 6.99 14.96
C LYS A 389 0.57 7.80 15.58
N ALA A 390 0.99 8.90 14.96
CA ALA A 390 2.04 9.76 15.47
C ALA A 390 1.62 10.47 16.76
N MET A 391 0.39 10.94 16.87
CA MET A 391 -0.17 11.53 18.09
C MET A 391 -0.18 10.52 19.23
N LEU A 392 -0.65 9.29 18.99
CA LEU A 392 -0.59 8.20 19.97
C LEU A 392 0.86 7.94 20.41
N LEU A 393 1.79 7.85 19.46
CA LEU A 393 3.18 7.57 19.76
C LEU A 393 3.87 8.69 20.53
N ARG A 394 3.60 9.95 20.18
CA ARG A 394 4.10 11.14 20.88
C ARG A 394 3.58 11.16 22.31
N ALA A 395 2.28 10.95 22.51
CA ALA A 395 1.67 10.95 23.84
C ALA A 395 2.27 9.88 24.76
N GLU A 396 2.43 8.64 24.28
CA GLU A 396 3.01 7.55 25.08
C GLU A 396 4.52 7.75 25.33
N THR A 397 5.26 8.28 24.34
CA THR A 397 6.68 8.61 24.49
C THR A 397 6.87 9.72 25.53
N GLU A 398 6.10 10.81 25.42
CA GLU A 398 6.13 11.93 26.36
C GLU A 398 5.75 11.49 27.78
N ASN A 399 4.72 10.66 27.94
CA ASN A 399 4.34 10.12 29.25
C ASN A 399 5.45 9.27 29.86
N THR A 400 6.14 8.46 29.07
CA THR A 400 7.25 7.62 29.53
C THR A 400 8.48 8.46 29.89
N GLU A 401 8.80 9.47 29.09
CA GLU A 401 9.89 10.42 29.37
C GLU A 401 9.62 11.28 30.60
N LYS A 402 8.38 11.78 30.78
CA LYS A 402 7.96 12.48 32.00
C LYS A 402 8.09 11.59 33.24
N ALA A 403 7.66 10.34 33.16
CA ALA A 403 7.79 9.41 34.27
C ALA A 403 9.28 9.13 34.61
N LYS A 404 10.12 8.97 33.59
CA LYS A 404 11.56 8.75 33.75
C LYS A 404 12.28 9.99 34.30
N SER A 405 11.99 11.18 33.81
CA SER A 405 12.60 12.42 34.29
C SER A 405 12.22 12.68 35.74
N LEU A 406 10.94 12.51 36.10
CA LEU A 406 10.48 12.60 37.49
C LEU A 406 11.19 11.59 38.39
N MET A 407 11.39 10.35 37.94
CA MET A 407 12.14 9.34 38.69
C MET A 407 13.58 9.79 38.96
N LEU A 408 14.28 10.27 37.94
CA LEU A 408 15.67 10.70 38.05
C LEU A 408 15.82 11.92 38.96
N THR A 409 14.94 12.93 38.81
CA THR A 409 14.92 14.10 39.72
C THR A 409 14.66 13.68 41.16
N TRP A 410 13.71 12.76 41.39
CA TRP A 410 13.43 12.25 42.72
C TRP A 410 14.56 11.44 43.32
N LEU A 411 15.25 10.62 42.54
CA LEU A 411 16.41 9.85 43.02
C LEU A 411 17.58 10.79 43.38
N ASP A 412 17.77 11.87 42.61
CA ASP A 412 18.77 12.91 42.89
C ASP A 412 18.42 13.70 44.16
N ASP A 413 17.16 14.10 44.33
CA ASP A 413 16.65 14.78 45.54
C ASP A 413 16.88 13.92 46.81
N LEU A 414 16.73 12.60 46.68
CA LEU A 414 16.95 11.63 47.76
C LEU A 414 18.42 11.17 47.86
N LYS A 415 19.31 11.63 46.97
CA LYS A 415 20.74 11.28 46.90
C LYS A 415 21.00 9.77 46.82
N LEU A 416 20.08 9.03 46.22
CA LEU A 416 20.15 7.58 46.03
C LEU A 416 20.81 7.24 44.69
N PRO A 417 21.55 6.13 44.57
CA PRO A 417 21.81 5.11 45.59
C PRO A 417 22.96 5.46 46.57
N GLY A 418 23.70 6.53 46.32
CA GLY A 418 25.00 6.79 46.97
C GLY A 418 24.97 6.98 48.49
N ILE A 419 23.81 7.21 49.12
CA ILE A 419 23.69 7.31 50.58
C ILE A 419 23.64 5.93 51.28
N LEU A 420 23.26 4.87 50.55
CA LEU A 420 23.06 3.52 51.08
C LEU A 420 24.38 2.80 51.41
N ASP A 421 25.42 2.99 50.60
CA ASP A 421 26.76 2.41 50.82
C ASP A 421 27.43 2.91 52.12
N ILE A 422 27.00 4.07 52.60
CA ILE A 422 27.59 4.73 53.77
C ILE A 422 26.84 4.40 55.03
N TRP A 423 25.51 4.27 54.95
CA TRP A 423 24.71 3.73 56.05
C TRP A 423 25.11 2.27 56.40
N LYS A 424 25.77 1.56 55.49
CA LYS A 424 26.42 0.24 55.73
C LYS A 424 27.80 0.31 56.40
N GLY A 425 28.31 1.49 56.75
CA GLY A 425 29.56 1.66 57.50
C GLY A 425 30.83 1.77 56.66
N GLY A 426 30.73 2.09 55.37
CA GLY A 426 31.86 2.24 54.44
C GLY A 426 32.73 3.48 54.64
N MET A 427 32.98 3.94 55.88
CA MET A 427 33.81 5.13 56.13
C MET A 427 35.33 4.87 56.04
N ASN A 428 35.76 3.60 56.07
CA ASN A 428 37.17 3.18 56.14
C ASN A 428 37.71 2.46 54.89
N GLN A 429 36.94 2.33 53.82
CA GLN A 429 37.48 1.89 52.54
C GLN A 429 37.81 3.15 51.75
N GLU A 430 39.02 3.26 51.21
CA GLU A 430 39.36 4.28 50.22
C GLU A 430 38.17 4.40 49.26
N MET A 431 37.50 5.56 49.23
CA MET A 431 36.26 5.71 48.47
C MET A 431 36.52 5.19 47.06
N PRO A 432 35.76 4.18 46.59
CA PRO A 432 35.98 3.65 45.26
C PRO A 432 35.85 4.81 44.28
N VAL A 433 36.80 4.86 43.36
CA VAL A 433 36.83 5.88 42.31
C VAL A 433 35.52 5.80 41.55
N ASP A 434 34.95 6.95 41.24
CA ASP A 434 33.68 7.00 40.53
C ASP A 434 33.79 6.16 39.25
N GLU A 435 32.96 5.13 39.11
CA GLU A 435 33.01 4.25 37.93
C GLU A 435 32.83 5.05 36.64
N ASN A 436 32.10 6.17 36.66
CA ASN A 436 31.99 7.03 35.49
C ASN A 436 33.32 7.72 35.19
N PHE A 437 34.08 8.18 36.20
CA PHE A 437 35.39 8.78 35.98
C PHE A 437 36.40 7.76 35.45
N ARG A 438 36.41 6.54 36.01
CA ARG A 438 37.24 5.43 35.52
C ARG A 438 36.88 5.06 34.08
N ARG A 439 35.58 4.99 33.78
CA ARG A 439 35.06 4.80 32.43
C ARG A 439 35.46 5.93 31.48
N TRP A 440 35.35 7.20 31.90
CA TRP A 440 35.77 8.33 31.08
C TRP A 440 37.26 8.24 30.74
N CYS A 441 38.12 7.91 31.72
CA CYS A 441 39.55 7.73 31.48
C CYS A 441 39.82 6.53 30.56
N SER A 442 39.12 5.41 30.74
CA SER A 442 39.24 4.22 29.89
C SER A 442 38.77 4.46 28.45
N GLU A 443 37.68 5.21 28.25
CA GLU A 443 37.21 5.60 26.91
C GLU A 443 38.11 6.64 26.23
N LEU A 444 38.83 7.46 27.01
CA LEU A 444 39.88 8.35 26.50
C LEU A 444 41.19 7.61 26.20
N ALA A 445 41.43 6.45 26.83
CA ALA A 445 42.62 5.64 26.62
C ALA A 445 42.68 5.13 25.18
N GLY A 446 43.84 5.29 24.52
CA GLY A 446 44.04 4.83 23.14
C GLY A 446 43.40 5.71 22.04
N HIS A 447 42.72 6.80 22.37
CA HIS A 447 42.25 7.74 21.34
C HIS A 447 43.44 8.47 20.68
N SER A 448 43.52 8.50 19.35
CA SER A 448 44.58 9.22 18.63
C SER A 448 44.54 10.74 18.90
N PRO A 449 45.67 11.46 18.93
CA PRO A 449 45.65 12.91 19.08
C PRO A 449 44.77 13.58 18.01
N PHE A 450 43.84 14.44 18.44
CA PHE A 450 42.90 15.14 17.55
C PHE A 450 43.59 16.02 16.51
N ARG A 451 44.85 16.39 16.75
CA ARG A 451 45.67 17.23 15.87
C ARG A 451 45.72 16.74 14.42
N ARG A 452 45.97 15.43 14.22
CA ARG A 452 45.99 14.84 12.87
C ARG A 452 44.64 14.93 12.17
N ALA A 453 43.55 14.74 12.93
CA ALA A 453 42.21 14.83 12.36
C ALA A 453 41.87 16.27 11.92
N PHE A 454 42.34 17.29 12.65
CA PHE A 454 42.22 18.68 12.23
C PHE A 454 43.09 19.01 11.02
N ASP A 455 44.30 18.48 10.94
CA ASP A 455 45.18 18.65 9.77
C ASP A 455 44.50 18.09 8.50
N GLU A 456 43.93 16.88 8.58
CA GLU A 456 43.13 16.28 7.49
C GLU A 456 41.90 17.12 7.10
N LEU A 457 41.22 17.74 8.08
CA LEU A 457 40.08 18.63 7.80
C LEU A 457 40.52 19.90 7.06
N GLN A 458 41.66 20.47 7.42
CA GLN A 458 42.22 21.63 6.71
C GLN A 458 42.64 21.28 5.28
N ASP A 459 43.22 20.10 5.07
CA ASP A 459 43.60 19.62 3.73
C ASP A 459 42.36 19.45 2.84
N ARG A 460 41.29 18.80 3.35
CA ARG A 460 40.03 18.64 2.62
C ARG A 460 39.36 19.97 2.31
N LYS A 461 39.35 20.90 3.27
CA LYS A 461 38.84 22.25 3.06
C LYS A 461 39.61 22.95 1.93
N ALA A 462 40.94 22.87 1.92
CA ALA A 462 41.79 23.48 0.90
C ALA A 462 41.52 22.87 -0.48
N GLU A 463 41.31 21.54 -0.56
CA GLU A 463 40.94 20.86 -1.79
C GLU A 463 39.60 21.36 -2.35
N VAL A 464 38.54 21.41 -1.52
CA VAL A 464 37.20 21.89 -1.92
C VAL A 464 37.26 23.33 -2.43
N LEU A 465 37.94 24.23 -1.71
CA LEU A 465 38.10 25.62 -2.12
C LEU A 465 38.88 25.75 -3.43
N SER A 466 39.93 24.94 -3.62
CA SER A 466 40.70 24.91 -4.86
C SER A 466 39.85 24.46 -6.05
N GLN A 467 38.99 23.46 -5.88
CA GLN A 467 38.08 23.00 -6.92
C GLN A 467 37.04 24.08 -7.28
N LEU A 468 36.46 24.75 -6.29
CA LEU A 468 35.53 25.87 -6.51
C LEU A 468 36.21 27.04 -7.25
N ASP A 469 37.45 27.38 -6.89
CA ASP A 469 38.26 28.39 -7.59
C ASP A 469 38.53 27.98 -9.04
N GLN A 470 38.78 26.69 -9.30
CA GLN A 470 38.94 26.17 -10.66
C GLN A 470 37.65 26.28 -11.47
N CYS A 471 36.50 25.92 -10.91
CA CYS A 471 35.19 26.07 -11.56
C CYS A 471 34.92 27.54 -11.92
N SER A 472 35.18 28.47 -11.00
CA SER A 472 35.03 29.91 -11.28
C SER A 472 35.92 30.36 -12.43
N LYS A 473 37.21 30.02 -12.39
CA LYS A 473 38.17 30.39 -13.45
C LYS A 473 37.78 29.83 -14.82
N GLN A 474 37.25 28.61 -14.86
CA GLN A 474 36.80 27.98 -16.10
C GLN A 474 35.58 28.70 -16.70
N LEU A 475 34.61 29.10 -15.86
CA LEU A 475 33.46 29.91 -16.29
C LEU A 475 33.88 31.31 -16.76
N ASP A 476 34.81 31.96 -16.07
CA ASP A 476 35.35 33.28 -16.47
C ASP A 476 36.06 33.20 -17.82
N LEU A 477 36.83 32.13 -18.04
CA LEU A 477 37.53 31.91 -19.30
C LEU A 477 36.55 31.70 -20.46
N GLU A 478 35.52 30.85 -20.29
CA GLU A 478 34.51 30.61 -21.32
C GLU A 478 33.74 31.89 -21.67
N GLU A 479 33.36 32.69 -20.66
CA GLU A 479 32.68 33.96 -20.89
C GLU A 479 33.56 34.93 -21.67
N SER A 480 34.85 35.05 -21.29
CA SER A 480 35.80 35.90 -22.02
C SER A 480 36.03 35.46 -23.46
N VAL A 481 35.98 34.15 -23.73
CA VAL A 481 36.13 33.58 -25.09
C VAL A 481 34.88 33.85 -25.92
N CYS A 482 33.69 33.65 -25.35
CA CYS A 482 32.42 33.97 -26.02
C CYS A 482 32.35 35.46 -26.37
N GLU A 483 32.76 36.35 -25.47
CA GLU A 483 32.70 37.80 -25.70
C GLU A 483 33.74 38.27 -26.73
N LYS A 484 34.94 37.67 -26.73
CA LYS A 484 35.95 37.91 -27.77
C LYS A 484 35.45 37.49 -29.15
N MET A 485 34.80 36.33 -29.26
CA MET A 485 34.25 35.87 -30.54
C MET A 485 33.08 36.73 -31.01
N ARG A 486 32.20 37.15 -30.09
CA ARG A 486 31.14 38.13 -30.37
C ARG A 486 31.69 39.46 -30.87
N SER A 487 32.74 39.97 -30.22
CA SER A 487 33.40 41.22 -30.64
C SER A 487 34.05 41.11 -32.03
N LYS A 488 34.61 39.95 -32.36
CA LYS A 488 35.29 39.71 -33.64
C LYS A 488 34.32 39.54 -34.83
N TYR A 489 33.20 38.85 -34.62
CA TYR A 489 32.28 38.48 -35.69
C TYR A 489 30.95 39.26 -35.67
N GLY A 490 30.72 40.08 -34.65
CA GLY A 490 29.56 40.98 -34.55
C GLY A 490 28.24 40.22 -34.67
N ALA A 491 27.41 40.62 -35.63
CA ALA A 491 26.09 40.03 -35.89
C ALA A 491 26.15 38.56 -36.35
N ASP A 492 27.27 38.11 -36.92
CA ASP A 492 27.44 36.74 -37.41
C ASP A 492 27.59 35.73 -36.25
N TRP A 493 28.02 36.20 -35.06
CA TRP A 493 28.13 35.38 -33.85
C TRP A 493 26.80 35.32 -33.11
N SER A 494 25.90 34.46 -33.59
CA SER A 494 24.54 34.28 -33.06
C SER A 494 24.48 33.56 -31.70
N GLN A 495 25.62 33.11 -31.16
CA GLN A 495 25.69 32.46 -29.86
C GLN A 495 25.16 33.40 -28.76
N GLN A 496 24.35 32.90 -27.83
CA GLN A 496 23.86 33.69 -26.68
C GLN A 496 25.02 34.09 -25.73
N PRO A 497 24.96 35.21 -24.99
CA PRO A 497 26.02 35.59 -24.05
C PRO A 497 26.13 34.60 -22.89
N SER A 498 27.34 34.10 -22.63
CA SER A 498 27.55 33.11 -21.58
C SER A 498 27.33 33.66 -20.17
N SER A 499 27.49 34.97 -19.97
CA SER A 499 27.24 35.67 -18.71
C SER A 499 25.82 35.49 -18.18
N ARG A 500 24.82 35.32 -19.06
CA ARG A 500 23.45 35.02 -18.66
C ARG A 500 23.27 33.55 -18.30
N LEU A 501 23.85 32.65 -19.10
CA LEU A 501 23.67 31.21 -18.96
C LEU A 501 24.45 30.61 -17.80
N ASN A 502 25.58 31.20 -17.41
CA ASN A 502 26.40 30.73 -16.29
C ASN A 502 25.98 31.30 -14.91
N THR A 503 24.93 32.12 -14.85
CA THR A 503 24.47 32.79 -13.62
C THR A 503 24.17 31.80 -12.48
N THR A 504 23.46 30.71 -12.79
CA THR A 504 23.10 29.68 -11.81
C THR A 504 24.35 28.96 -11.29
N LEU A 505 25.23 28.51 -12.19
CA LEU A 505 26.48 27.84 -11.81
C LEU A 505 27.37 28.75 -10.95
N ARG A 506 27.43 30.05 -11.24
CA ARG A 506 28.12 31.04 -10.39
C ARG A 506 27.41 31.31 -9.06
N GLY A 507 26.10 31.15 -9.02
CA GLY A 507 25.32 31.13 -7.78
C GLY A 507 25.73 29.95 -6.91
N ASP A 508 25.79 28.75 -7.49
CA ASP A 508 26.15 27.51 -6.79
C ASP A 508 27.59 27.56 -6.28
N VAL A 509 28.56 28.03 -7.10
CA VAL A 509 29.95 28.22 -6.66
C VAL A 509 30.05 29.15 -5.45
N ARG A 510 29.30 30.27 -5.46
CA ARG A 510 29.28 31.21 -4.33
C ARG A 510 28.64 30.59 -3.09
N SER A 511 27.49 29.96 -3.26
CA SER A 511 26.78 29.29 -2.17
C SER A 511 27.67 28.25 -1.48
N TYR A 512 28.31 27.36 -2.24
CA TYR A 512 29.20 26.35 -1.67
C TYR A 512 30.43 26.98 -1.00
N ARG A 513 30.97 28.07 -1.55
CA ARG A 513 32.07 28.81 -0.90
C ARG A 513 31.65 29.39 0.44
N ASP A 514 30.46 29.99 0.50
CA ASP A 514 29.93 30.58 1.74
C ASP A 514 29.67 29.51 2.79
N THR A 515 29.09 28.36 2.40
CA THR A 515 28.89 27.22 3.31
C THR A 515 30.22 26.66 3.83
N VAL A 516 31.24 26.54 2.99
CA VAL A 516 32.59 26.10 3.42
C VAL A 516 33.24 27.11 4.36
N ASN A 517 33.06 28.41 4.12
CA ASN A 517 33.58 29.46 5.01
C ASN A 517 32.89 29.43 6.37
N GLU A 518 31.58 29.23 6.40
CA GLU A 518 30.80 29.09 7.63
C GLU A 518 31.23 27.85 8.43
N ALA A 519 31.33 26.68 7.77
CA ALA A 519 31.85 25.47 8.39
C ALA A 519 33.26 25.68 8.97
N SER A 520 34.08 26.52 8.34
CA SER A 520 35.43 26.81 8.84
C SER A 520 35.47 27.68 10.11
N ALA A 521 34.45 28.51 10.36
CA ALA A 521 34.30 29.20 11.64
C ALA A 521 34.03 28.18 12.75
N SER A 522 33.21 27.17 12.45
CA SER A 522 32.89 26.08 13.34
C SER A 522 34.12 25.16 13.56
N ASP A 523 34.95 24.88 12.56
CA ASP A 523 36.23 24.17 12.74
C ASP A 523 37.18 24.94 13.66
N SER A 524 37.20 26.26 13.55
CA SER A 524 38.02 27.15 14.39
C SER A 524 37.57 27.10 15.86
N GLN A 525 36.26 27.01 16.10
CA GLN A 525 35.71 26.81 17.45
C GLN A 525 36.14 25.46 18.02
N LEU A 526 36.02 24.37 17.27
CA LEU A 526 36.49 23.04 17.72
C LEU A 526 37.99 23.04 18.02
N SER A 527 38.80 23.68 17.17
CA SER A 527 40.24 23.85 17.40
C SER A 527 40.54 24.62 18.70
N SER A 528 39.74 25.66 19.01
CA SER A 528 39.87 26.42 20.25
C SER A 528 39.54 25.58 21.49
N THR A 529 38.50 24.74 21.43
CA THR A 529 38.12 23.82 22.50
C THR A 529 39.19 22.75 22.73
N LEU A 530 39.81 22.23 21.65
CA LEU A 530 40.94 21.32 21.76
C LEU A 530 42.09 21.96 22.55
N ARG A 531 42.50 23.19 22.19
CA ARG A 531 43.58 23.92 22.90
C ARG A 531 43.26 24.19 24.36
N GLN A 532 42.00 24.42 24.68
CA GLN A 532 41.56 24.71 26.05
C GLN A 532 41.68 23.50 26.98
N TYR A 533 41.38 22.30 26.47
CA TYR A 533 41.30 21.06 27.26
C TYR A 533 42.43 20.06 26.96
N GLU A 534 43.40 20.40 26.11
CA GLU A 534 44.49 19.52 25.66
C GLU A 534 45.24 18.88 26.84
N ILE A 535 45.60 19.68 27.84
CA ILE A 535 46.32 19.21 29.03
C ILE A 535 45.44 18.26 29.86
N ASP A 536 44.16 18.60 30.06
CA ASP A 536 43.23 17.75 30.83
C ASP A 536 42.95 16.43 30.08
N PHE A 537 42.90 16.44 28.73
CA PHE A 537 42.76 15.23 27.91
C PHE A 537 43.99 14.32 28.02
N ASP A 538 45.19 14.89 27.98
CA ASP A 538 46.43 14.12 28.10
C ASP A 538 46.60 13.57 29.53
N GLU A 539 46.18 14.31 30.56
CA GLU A 539 46.12 13.81 31.95
C GLU A 539 45.11 12.65 32.10
N MET A 540 43.89 12.76 31.53
CA MET A 540 42.89 11.69 31.59
C MET A 540 43.27 10.48 30.72
N ARG A 541 43.88 10.69 29.54
CA ARG A 541 44.37 9.63 28.67
C ARG A 541 45.49 8.86 29.33
N SER A 542 46.51 9.55 29.84
CA SER A 542 47.64 8.90 30.51
C SER A 542 47.18 8.08 31.70
N ALA A 543 46.27 8.61 32.52
CA ALA A 543 45.69 7.87 33.64
C ALA A 543 44.83 6.67 33.22
N GLY A 544 44.19 6.72 32.04
CA GLY A 544 43.48 5.57 31.46
C GLY A 544 44.41 4.50 30.88
N GLU A 545 45.53 4.91 30.27
CA GLU A 545 46.53 4.01 29.66
C GLU A 545 47.42 3.29 30.69
N THR A 546 47.73 3.97 31.80
CA THR A 546 48.51 3.38 32.91
C THR A 546 47.65 2.67 33.95
N ASP A 547 46.32 2.66 33.79
CA ASP A 547 45.34 2.20 34.78
C ASP A 547 45.46 2.93 36.14
N GLU A 548 45.97 4.16 36.12
CA GLU A 548 46.17 5.03 37.29
C GLU A 548 45.06 6.10 37.44
N ALA A 549 43.88 5.87 36.84
CA ALA A 549 42.70 6.73 37.00
C ALA A 549 42.38 7.02 38.47
N ASP A 550 42.64 6.03 39.33
CA ASP A 550 42.42 6.12 40.76
C ASP A 550 43.36 7.14 41.43
N VAL A 551 44.63 7.16 41.01
CA VAL A 551 45.65 8.09 41.48
C VAL A 551 45.35 9.52 41.01
N LEU A 552 44.89 9.69 39.77
CA LEU A 552 44.50 10.99 39.22
C LEU A 552 43.30 11.58 39.99
N PHE A 553 42.30 10.75 40.28
CA PHE A 553 41.11 11.15 41.03
C PHE A 553 41.45 11.52 42.48
N GLN A 554 42.25 10.70 43.16
CA GLN A 554 42.72 10.98 44.53
C GLN A 554 43.59 12.24 44.61
N ARG A 555 44.47 12.46 43.62
CA ARG A 555 45.28 13.69 43.52
C ARG A 555 44.40 14.93 43.32
N ALA A 556 43.37 14.82 42.48
CA ALA A 556 42.41 15.91 42.25
C ALA A 556 41.56 16.21 43.49
N LEU A 557 41.12 15.19 44.23
CA LEU A 557 40.42 15.32 45.51
C LEU A 557 41.32 15.95 46.59
N THR A 558 42.59 15.54 46.68
CA THR A 558 43.55 16.10 47.64
C THR A 558 43.83 17.57 47.36
N LYS A 559 43.94 17.95 46.08
CA LYS A 559 44.09 19.34 45.63
C LYS A 559 42.83 20.18 45.88
N ALA A 560 41.64 19.59 45.78
CA ALA A 560 40.37 20.23 46.13
C ALA A 560 40.24 20.42 47.65
N ARG A 561 40.68 19.44 48.45
CA ARG A 561 40.74 19.50 49.92
C ARG A 561 41.71 20.57 50.43
N SER A 562 42.89 20.70 49.84
CA SER A 562 43.89 21.71 50.25
C SER A 562 43.47 23.15 49.94
N LYS A 563 42.55 23.36 48.99
CA LYS A 563 42.06 24.70 48.61
C LYS A 563 40.97 25.24 49.54
N HIS A 564 40.34 24.37 50.35
CA HIS A 564 39.27 24.72 51.29
C HIS A 564 39.71 24.69 52.77
N GLY A 565 40.95 24.30 53.07
CA GLY A 565 41.48 24.14 54.43
C GLY A 565 42.53 25.18 54.83
N LYS A 566 42.13 26.42 55.10
CA LYS A 566 42.85 27.30 56.05
C LYS A 566 41.95 27.51 57.27
N SER A 567 41.82 26.47 58.09
CA SER A 567 41.45 26.64 59.50
C SER A 567 42.23 25.65 60.34
N LYS A 568 42.78 26.18 61.41
CA LYS A 568 43.76 25.60 62.32
C LYS A 568 43.00 24.86 63.42
N ASN A 569 43.14 23.54 63.49
CA ASN A 569 43.38 22.80 64.72
C ASN A 569 43.37 21.30 64.43
N GLY A 570 44.48 20.65 64.76
CA GLY A 570 44.54 19.20 64.87
C GLY A 570 43.81 18.75 66.13
N VAL A 571 42.98 17.73 65.98
CA VAL A 571 42.59 16.82 67.05
C VAL A 571 42.57 15.43 66.43
N THR A 572 43.54 14.61 66.84
CA THR A 572 43.51 13.16 66.77
C THR A 572 42.51 12.65 67.81
N SER A 573 41.52 11.84 67.41
CA SER A 573 40.69 10.95 68.26
C SER A 573 39.71 10.16 67.36
N PRO A 574 39.06 9.09 67.84
CA PRO A 574 39.56 7.71 67.96
C PRO A 574 38.73 6.75 67.09
N ALA A 575 39.04 5.46 67.12
CA ALA A 575 38.21 4.41 66.52
C ALA A 575 36.87 4.29 67.26
N GLU A 576 35.75 4.52 66.57
CA GLU A 576 34.39 4.35 67.09
C GLU A 576 33.56 3.54 66.08
N GLY A 577 32.77 2.59 66.58
CA GLY A 577 32.28 1.41 65.88
C GLY A 577 31.33 1.64 64.69
N THR A 578 31.31 0.64 63.81
CA THR A 578 30.39 0.52 62.68
C THR A 578 28.94 0.55 63.17
N LEU A 579 28.07 1.28 62.46
CA LEU A 579 26.62 1.44 62.71
C LEU A 579 25.82 0.12 62.81
N LEU A 580 26.48 -1.01 62.53
CA LEU A 580 25.94 -2.36 62.42
C LEU A 580 26.14 -3.22 63.69
N ASP A 581 26.86 -2.74 64.71
CA ASP A 581 27.23 -3.54 65.89
C ASP A 581 26.29 -3.28 67.09
N ASP A 582 25.22 -4.11 67.17
CA ASP A 582 24.32 -4.44 68.30
C ASP A 582 23.54 -3.31 69.02
N VAL A 583 22.26 -3.41 69.37
CA VAL A 583 21.52 -4.48 70.06
C VAL A 583 20.04 -4.44 69.63
N HIS A 584 19.38 -5.60 69.57
CA HIS A 584 17.93 -5.71 69.33
C HIS A 584 17.12 -4.86 70.32
N ASP A 585 16.36 -3.89 69.81
CA ASP A 585 15.21 -3.31 70.51
C ASP A 585 13.95 -3.95 69.91
N GLU A 586 13.19 -4.67 70.73
CA GLU A 586 11.97 -5.38 70.32
C GLU A 586 10.90 -4.36 69.89
N GLY A 587 10.81 -4.08 68.59
CA GLY A 587 9.64 -3.38 68.03
C GLY A 587 9.85 -2.69 66.69
N ASP A 588 11.05 -2.20 66.40
CA ASP A 588 11.34 -1.42 65.19
C ASP A 588 12.31 -2.16 64.26
N SER A 589 12.00 -2.23 62.96
CA SER A 589 12.85 -2.89 61.95
C SER A 589 14.25 -2.30 61.96
N SER A 590 15.29 -3.14 62.09
CA SER A 590 16.69 -2.71 62.14
C SER A 590 17.06 -1.83 60.94
N VAL A 591 17.93 -0.84 61.15
CA VAL A 591 18.45 0.06 60.11
C VAL A 591 19.00 -0.73 58.91
N ALA A 592 19.62 -1.89 59.14
CA ALA A 592 20.10 -2.78 58.09
C ALA A 592 18.97 -3.40 57.25
N GLU A 593 17.83 -3.75 57.88
CA GLU A 593 16.66 -4.29 57.20
C GLU A 593 15.94 -3.22 56.35
N GLN A 594 15.91 -1.98 56.83
CA GLN A 594 15.36 -0.84 56.09
C GLN A 594 16.21 -0.47 54.88
N ILE A 595 17.55 -0.53 54.99
CA ILE A 595 18.48 -0.35 53.86
C ILE A 595 18.28 -1.45 52.80
N ALA A 596 18.17 -2.71 53.21
CA ALA A 596 17.93 -3.82 52.28
C ALA A 596 16.58 -3.70 51.55
N LYS A 597 15.52 -3.25 52.25
CA LYS A 597 14.22 -2.95 51.64
C LYS A 597 14.32 -1.81 50.61
N MET A 598 15.15 -0.81 50.90
CA MET A 598 15.38 0.33 50.00
C MET A 598 16.10 -0.08 48.71
N GLU A 599 17.11 -0.95 48.81
CA GLU A 599 17.80 -1.54 47.67
C GLU A 599 16.87 -2.41 46.80
N GLY A 600 16.03 -3.25 47.44
CA GLY A 600 15.04 -4.06 46.73
C GLY A 600 14.04 -3.20 45.94
N ILE A 601 13.57 -2.09 46.51
CA ILE A 601 12.67 -1.16 45.80
C ILE A 601 13.38 -0.47 44.63
N LEU A 602 14.68 -0.14 44.75
CA LEU A 602 15.46 0.44 43.64
C LEU A 602 15.67 -0.55 42.49
N GLU A 603 15.93 -1.83 42.78
CA GLU A 603 16.02 -2.88 41.76
C GLU A 603 14.69 -3.08 41.03
N GLU A 604 13.58 -3.11 41.76
CA GLU A 604 12.24 -3.17 41.18
C GLU A 604 11.94 -1.92 40.33
N LEU A 605 12.36 -0.73 40.76
CA LEU A 605 12.17 0.51 40.03
C LEU A 605 12.93 0.51 38.68
N HIS A 606 14.18 0.03 38.67
CA HIS A 606 14.95 -0.14 37.44
C HIS A 606 14.38 -1.24 36.53
N SER A 607 13.83 -2.32 37.11
CA SER A 607 13.13 -3.36 36.35
C SER A 607 11.90 -2.80 35.63
N VAL A 608 11.09 -2.00 36.34
CA VAL A 608 9.91 -1.31 35.78
C VAL A 608 10.31 -0.31 34.70
N GLU A 609 11.43 0.41 34.85
CA GLU A 609 11.96 1.30 33.80
C GLU A 609 12.33 0.52 32.52
N ARG A 610 13.01 -0.63 32.67
CA ARG A 610 13.38 -1.51 31.55
C ARG A 610 12.16 -2.11 30.86
N GLU A 611 11.12 -2.46 31.61
CA GLU A 611 9.86 -2.93 31.05
C GLU A 611 9.18 -1.84 30.19
N LYS A 612 9.16 -0.59 30.67
CA LYS A 612 8.59 0.55 29.92
C LYS A 612 9.34 0.82 28.64
N SER A 613 10.67 0.85 28.68
CA SER A 613 11.49 1.11 27.50
C SER A 613 11.30 0.03 26.44
N THR A 614 11.23 -1.24 26.86
CA THR A 614 10.94 -2.38 25.98
C THR A 614 9.54 -2.27 25.38
N THR A 615 8.51 -2.04 26.21
CA THR A 615 7.12 -1.91 25.76
C THR A 615 6.93 -0.74 24.80
N LEU A 616 7.59 0.39 25.04
CA LEU A 616 7.58 1.56 24.16
C LEU A 616 8.29 1.27 22.83
N SER A 617 9.38 0.50 22.85
CA SER A 617 10.07 0.06 21.64
C SER A 617 9.18 -0.86 20.80
N ASP A 618 8.52 -1.84 21.43
CA ASP A 618 7.59 -2.75 20.75
C ASP A 618 6.42 -1.98 20.13
N LEU A 619 5.87 -0.99 20.85
CA LEU A 619 4.83 -0.11 20.32
C LEU A 619 5.32 0.68 19.10
N LYS A 620 6.51 1.28 19.17
CA LYS A 620 7.14 1.99 18.03
C LYS A 620 7.25 1.09 16.80
N ASP A 621 7.68 -0.15 16.98
CA ASP A 621 7.88 -1.08 15.87
C ASP A 621 6.56 -1.60 15.28
N GLN A 622 5.54 -1.85 16.10
CA GLN A 622 4.22 -2.26 15.62
C GLN A 622 3.50 -1.12 14.88
N VAL A 623 3.56 0.10 15.40
CA VAL A 623 2.96 1.29 14.76
C VAL A 623 3.61 1.58 13.40
N ARG A 624 4.92 1.37 13.26
CA ARG A 624 5.65 1.53 12.00
C ARG A 624 5.28 0.50 10.93
N LYS A 625 4.98 -0.73 11.34
CA LYS A 625 4.62 -1.82 10.41
C LYS A 625 3.16 -1.78 9.96
N ASP A 626 2.37 -0.91 10.58
CA ASP A 626 0.94 -0.89 10.38
C ASP A 626 0.52 -0.05 9.17
N ASP A 627 0.01 -0.72 8.15
CA ASP A 627 -0.48 -0.13 6.91
C ASP A 627 -1.95 -0.52 6.67
N ILE A 628 -2.82 0.47 6.66
CA ILE A 628 -4.27 0.32 6.42
C ILE A 628 -4.68 0.66 4.98
N THR A 629 -3.72 0.95 4.09
CA THR A 629 -3.98 1.46 2.73
C THR A 629 -4.90 0.53 1.94
N ASN A 630 -4.63 -0.77 1.92
CA ASN A 630 -5.46 -1.74 1.21
C ASN A 630 -6.88 -1.87 1.80
N GLU A 631 -7.01 -1.78 3.12
CA GLU A 631 -8.32 -1.85 3.78
C GLU A 631 -9.17 -0.60 3.49
N LEU A 632 -8.52 0.56 3.38
CA LEU A 632 -9.16 1.81 2.97
C LEU A 632 -9.61 1.77 1.51
N ILE A 633 -8.79 1.21 0.61
CA ILE A 633 -9.16 1.07 -0.81
C ILE A 633 -10.38 0.15 -0.95
N LEU A 634 -10.39 -0.99 -0.26
CA LEU A 634 -11.48 -1.96 -0.36
C LEU A 634 -12.81 -1.43 0.18
N ASN A 635 -12.76 -0.60 1.22
CA ASN A 635 -13.94 -0.11 1.92
C ASN A 635 -14.20 1.38 1.70
N GLN A 636 -13.58 1.99 0.69
CA GLN A 636 -13.61 3.44 0.49
C GLN A 636 -15.05 3.98 0.52
N LYS A 637 -15.99 3.33 -0.18
CA LYS A 637 -17.41 3.71 -0.24
C LYS A 637 -18.15 3.60 1.11
N LEU A 638 -17.73 2.68 1.99
CA LEU A 638 -18.32 2.47 3.32
C LEU A 638 -17.74 3.40 4.39
N ILE A 639 -16.50 3.85 4.18
CA ILE A 639 -15.74 4.67 5.13
C ILE A 639 -16.00 6.17 4.92
N VAL A 640 -16.50 6.59 3.75
CA VAL A 640 -16.88 7.99 3.52
C VAL A 640 -17.89 8.45 4.58
N GLY A 641 -17.46 9.37 5.45
CA GLY A 641 -18.27 9.91 6.55
C GLY A 641 -18.17 9.16 7.89
N ARG A 642 -17.40 8.05 7.97
CA ARG A 642 -17.14 7.27 9.20
C ARG A 642 -15.64 7.04 9.46
N VAL A 643 -14.80 7.94 8.94
CA VAL A 643 -13.34 7.87 9.07
C VAL A 643 -12.89 7.83 10.54
N PRO A 644 -13.43 8.66 11.47
CA PRO A 644 -12.97 8.64 12.86
C PRO A 644 -13.30 7.34 13.60
N GLU A 645 -14.49 6.75 13.37
CA GLU A 645 -14.84 5.47 14.00
C GLU A 645 -13.96 4.34 13.47
N PHE A 646 -13.69 4.33 12.16
CA PHE A 646 -12.80 3.36 11.54
C PHE A 646 -11.38 3.44 12.10
N PHE A 647 -10.83 4.65 12.27
CA PHE A 647 -9.52 4.84 12.88
C PHE A 647 -9.49 4.34 14.32
N LYS A 648 -10.52 4.64 15.11
CA LYS A 648 -10.62 4.18 16.48
C LYS A 648 -10.56 2.64 16.56
N GLU A 649 -11.39 1.95 15.78
CA GLU A 649 -11.40 0.49 15.71
C GLU A 649 -10.02 -0.06 15.32
N LYS A 650 -9.37 0.55 14.33
CA LYS A 650 -8.03 0.12 13.87
C LYS A 650 -6.93 0.42 14.89
N LEU A 651 -7.07 1.44 15.73
CA LEU A 651 -6.12 1.77 16.80
C LEU A 651 -6.32 0.91 18.06
N GLU A 652 -7.46 0.23 18.25
CA GLU A 652 -7.70 -0.63 19.42
C GLU A 652 -6.65 -1.73 19.58
N LYS A 653 -6.03 -2.19 18.49
CA LYS A 653 -4.92 -3.16 18.54
C LYS A 653 -3.69 -2.66 19.31
N PHE A 654 -3.51 -1.35 19.46
CA PHE A 654 -2.41 -0.76 20.23
C PHE A 654 -2.75 -0.56 21.72
N TYR A 655 -4.03 -0.68 22.09
CA TYR A 655 -4.51 -0.50 23.47
C TYR A 655 -3.83 -1.41 24.51
N PRO A 656 -3.48 -2.68 24.22
CA PRO A 656 -2.74 -3.52 25.18
C PRO A 656 -1.39 -2.93 25.59
N PHE A 657 -0.67 -2.29 24.67
CA PHE A 657 0.62 -1.64 24.95
C PHE A 657 0.43 -0.40 25.83
N GLN A 658 -0.56 0.44 25.50
CA GLN A 658 -0.93 1.61 26.31
C GLN A 658 -1.30 1.20 27.75
N LYS A 659 -2.13 0.16 27.88
CA LYS A 659 -2.53 -0.37 29.20
C LYS A 659 -1.32 -0.85 30.01
N ARG A 660 -0.37 -1.53 29.36
CA ARG A 660 0.87 -1.99 30.01
C ARG A 660 1.74 -0.81 30.47
N LEU A 661 1.90 0.22 29.64
CA LEU A 661 2.63 1.45 29.99
C LEU A 661 1.97 2.19 31.17
N VAL A 662 0.65 2.34 31.16
CA VAL A 662 -0.11 2.95 32.26
C VAL A 662 0.05 2.17 33.56
N GLN A 663 -0.01 0.83 33.50
CA GLN A 663 0.21 -0.03 34.67
C GLN A 663 1.63 0.13 35.23
N ALA A 664 2.64 0.11 34.37
CA ALA A 664 4.04 0.32 34.77
C ALA A 664 4.27 1.73 35.35
N ASN A 665 3.60 2.76 34.81
CA ASN A 665 3.63 4.12 35.37
C ASN A 665 3.04 4.20 36.77
N LYS A 666 1.93 3.50 37.01
CA LYS A 666 1.31 3.40 38.33
C LYS A 666 2.21 2.65 39.32
N GLN A 667 2.85 1.56 38.88
CA GLN A 667 3.78 0.79 39.70
C GLN A 667 5.01 1.63 40.09
N GLN A 668 5.64 2.32 39.13
CA GLN A 668 6.76 3.23 39.40
C GLN A 668 6.37 4.31 40.44
N SER A 669 5.20 4.92 40.27
CA SER A 669 4.70 5.95 41.20
C SER A 669 4.45 5.39 42.61
N GLY A 670 4.06 4.11 42.72
CA GLY A 670 3.90 3.42 44.00
C GLY A 670 5.25 3.17 44.67
N LEU A 671 6.19 2.56 43.94
CA LEU A 671 7.55 2.29 44.41
C LEU A 671 8.26 3.57 44.88
N MET A 672 8.14 4.67 44.13
CA MET A 672 8.72 5.96 44.52
C MET A 672 8.12 6.51 45.85
N LYS A 673 6.83 6.29 46.11
CA LYS A 673 6.21 6.69 47.39
C LYS A 673 6.69 5.84 48.55
N ASP A 674 6.80 4.53 48.34
CA ASP A 674 7.31 3.60 49.36
C ASP A 674 8.79 3.87 49.67
N LEU A 675 9.60 4.13 48.64
CA LEU A 675 11.00 4.53 48.76
C LEU A 675 11.15 5.81 49.57
N LYS A 676 10.31 6.83 49.30
CA LYS A 676 10.32 8.09 50.04
C LYS A 676 10.00 7.89 51.51
N ARG A 677 8.98 7.10 51.84
CA ARG A 677 8.60 6.81 53.23
C ARG A 677 9.77 6.19 53.99
N ILE A 678 10.37 5.13 53.43
CA ILE A 678 11.51 4.44 54.05
C ILE A 678 12.70 5.39 54.21
N HIS A 679 12.98 6.24 53.21
CA HIS A 679 14.03 7.25 53.31
C HIS A 679 13.76 8.29 54.42
N ASP A 680 12.53 8.79 54.52
CA ASP A 680 12.15 9.81 55.52
C ASP A 680 12.14 9.24 56.94
N ASP A 681 11.82 7.95 57.11
CA ASP A 681 11.90 7.23 58.38
C ASP A 681 13.38 7.06 58.82
N LEU A 682 14.26 6.67 57.87
CA LEU A 682 15.67 6.42 58.16
C LEU A 682 16.45 7.72 58.39
N ARG A 683 16.06 8.83 57.76
CA ARG A 683 16.64 10.17 57.99
C ARG A 683 16.36 10.72 59.39
N GLN A 684 15.31 10.27 60.07
CA GLN A 684 14.95 10.73 61.42
C GLN A 684 15.84 10.12 62.52
N ASP A 685 16.63 9.09 62.22
CA ASP A 685 17.58 8.51 63.16
C ASP A 685 18.76 9.48 63.42
N LYS A 686 19.01 9.78 64.70
CA LYS A 686 20.10 10.67 65.15
C LYS A 686 21.49 10.16 64.75
N ARG A 687 21.68 8.83 64.62
CA ARG A 687 22.94 8.22 64.19
C ARG A 687 23.20 8.41 62.69
N VAL A 688 22.14 8.46 61.91
CA VAL A 688 22.18 8.70 60.45
C VAL A 688 22.43 10.19 60.16
N GLN A 689 21.99 11.10 61.02
CA GLN A 689 22.19 12.55 60.86
C GLN A 689 23.64 13.02 61.03
N SER A 690 24.40 12.42 61.96
CA SER A 690 25.82 12.74 62.16
C SER A 690 26.69 12.25 61.00
N GLU A 691 26.42 11.04 60.50
CA GLU A 691 27.08 10.47 59.33
C GLU A 691 26.69 11.18 58.02
N ASN A 692 25.41 11.55 57.86
CA ASN A 692 24.94 12.36 56.72
C ASN A 692 25.65 13.73 56.63
N SER A 693 25.92 14.39 57.75
CA SER A 693 26.57 15.71 57.77
C SER A 693 28.05 15.65 57.36
N LYS A 694 28.77 14.60 57.79
CA LYS A 694 30.16 14.34 57.34
C LYS A 694 30.17 13.97 55.86
N TYR A 695 29.24 13.11 55.44
CA TYR A 695 29.08 12.69 54.06
C TYR A 695 28.79 13.86 53.11
N GLU A 696 27.89 14.77 53.47
CA GLU A 696 27.57 15.94 52.64
C GLU A 696 28.80 16.81 52.32
N SER A 697 29.72 16.97 53.27
CA SER A 697 30.95 17.74 53.05
C SER A 697 31.90 17.06 52.06
N ILE A 698 31.97 15.73 52.09
CA ILE A 698 32.82 14.90 51.23
C ILE A 698 32.20 14.79 49.83
N ILE A 699 30.88 14.62 49.70
CA ILE A 699 30.16 14.62 48.41
C ILE A 699 30.33 15.96 47.71
N ARG A 700 30.18 17.09 48.39
CA ARG A 700 30.32 18.41 47.74
C ARG A 700 31.71 18.56 47.10
N GLN A 701 32.75 18.05 47.77
CA GLN A 701 34.11 18.03 47.22
C GLN A 701 34.26 17.05 46.06
N ARG A 702 33.72 15.83 46.18
CA ARG A 702 33.69 14.82 45.11
C ARG A 702 32.96 15.30 43.88
N ASN A 703 31.76 15.85 44.03
CA ASN A 703 30.93 16.38 42.96
C ASN A 703 31.57 17.59 42.29
N SER A 704 32.34 18.42 43.01
CA SER A 704 33.11 19.50 42.39
C SER A 704 34.22 18.98 41.47
N VAL A 705 34.93 17.92 41.89
CA VAL A 705 35.96 17.26 41.07
C VAL A 705 35.33 16.52 39.88
N LEU A 706 34.23 15.77 40.11
CA LEU A 706 33.49 15.09 39.05
C LEU A 706 32.88 16.07 38.06
N ALA A 707 32.30 17.19 38.50
CA ALA A 707 31.74 18.20 37.60
C ALA A 707 32.83 18.81 36.70
N ARG A 708 34.04 19.01 37.23
CA ARG A 708 35.18 19.46 36.42
C ARG A 708 35.53 18.44 35.33
N TYR A 709 35.74 17.17 35.70
CA TYR A 709 36.13 16.14 34.73
C TYR A 709 34.99 15.69 33.82
N LYS A 710 33.74 15.79 34.26
CA LYS A 710 32.55 15.62 33.42
C LYS A 710 32.55 16.68 32.32
N LYS A 711 32.85 17.94 32.63
CA LYS A 711 32.98 19.00 31.63
C LYS A 711 34.10 18.74 30.63
N VAL A 712 35.22 18.17 31.09
CA VAL A 712 36.32 17.73 30.20
C VAL A 712 35.83 16.59 29.29
N TYR A 713 35.19 15.57 29.85
CA TYR A 713 34.65 14.44 29.09
C TYR A 713 33.57 14.84 28.08
N GLU A 714 32.65 15.74 28.45
CA GLU A 714 31.67 16.33 27.53
C GLU A 714 32.34 17.11 26.41
N ALA A 715 33.42 17.85 26.70
CA ALA A 715 34.23 18.51 25.68
C ALA A 715 34.93 17.49 24.76
N PHE A 716 35.43 16.37 25.29
CA PHE A 716 36.02 15.28 24.49
C PHE A 716 34.99 14.65 23.54
N TYR A 717 33.82 14.27 24.05
CA TYR A 717 32.76 13.67 23.25
C TYR A 717 32.24 14.66 22.20
N GLY A 718 32.04 15.92 22.60
CA GLY A 718 31.67 17.01 21.69
C GLY A 718 32.70 17.21 20.58
N LEU A 719 34.00 17.17 20.90
CA LEU A 719 35.07 17.29 19.92
C LEU A 719 35.16 16.08 18.99
N SER A 720 35.05 14.86 19.52
CA SER A 720 35.07 13.62 18.73
C SER A 720 33.87 13.54 17.79
N SER A 721 32.68 13.89 18.28
CA SER A 721 31.46 13.99 17.47
C SER A 721 31.57 15.10 16.42
N GLY A 722 32.03 16.29 16.83
CA GLY A 722 32.21 17.44 15.93
C GLY A 722 33.20 17.15 14.80
N ILE A 723 34.32 16.50 15.08
CA ILE A 723 35.31 16.10 14.07
C ILE A 723 34.73 15.03 13.12
N LYS A 724 33.96 14.06 13.63
CA LYS A 724 33.28 13.07 12.78
C LYS A 724 32.29 13.76 11.84
N GLN A 725 31.48 14.69 12.36
CA GLN A 725 30.53 15.47 11.57
C GLN A 725 31.24 16.34 10.53
N ALA A 726 32.33 17.02 10.90
CA ALA A 726 33.13 17.82 9.99
C ALA A 726 33.75 16.96 8.87
N ARG A 727 34.26 15.76 9.19
CA ARG A 727 34.78 14.81 8.19
C ARG A 727 33.72 14.37 7.18
N THR A 728 32.50 14.08 7.66
CA THR A 728 31.36 13.75 6.79
C THR A 728 30.97 14.95 5.95
N PHE A 729 30.84 16.14 6.55
CA PHE A 729 30.52 17.38 5.84
C PHE A 729 31.51 17.66 4.70
N TYR A 730 32.82 17.63 4.95
CA TYR A 730 33.80 17.89 3.89
C TYR A 730 33.87 16.78 2.84
N LYS A 731 33.52 15.54 3.20
CA LYS A 731 33.38 14.46 2.23
C LYS A 731 32.20 14.73 1.29
N ASP A 732 31.03 14.98 1.86
CA ASP A 732 29.79 15.21 1.10
C ASP A 732 29.88 16.52 0.30
N MET A 733 30.48 17.56 0.87
CA MET A 733 30.77 18.81 0.17
C MET A 733 31.76 18.58 -0.98
N GLY A 734 32.78 17.74 -0.80
CA GLY A 734 33.68 17.33 -1.88
C GLY A 734 32.94 16.66 -3.04
N GLU A 735 32.04 15.71 -2.74
CA GLU A 735 31.22 15.04 -3.75
C GLU A 735 30.28 16.03 -4.49
N ASN A 736 29.69 16.98 -3.76
CA ASN A 736 28.83 18.03 -4.33
C ASN A 736 29.62 18.99 -5.23
N VAL A 737 30.80 19.43 -4.80
CA VAL A 737 31.68 20.31 -5.59
C VAL A 737 32.22 19.58 -6.82
N ASP A 738 32.51 18.28 -6.73
CA ASP A 738 32.87 17.45 -7.87
C ASP A 738 31.73 17.32 -8.89
N SER A 739 30.48 17.19 -8.42
CA SER A 739 29.29 17.20 -9.27
C SER A 739 29.14 18.55 -9.98
N LEU A 740 29.27 19.66 -9.24
CA LEU A 740 29.26 21.01 -9.82
C LEU A 740 30.38 21.19 -10.85
N ARG A 741 31.59 20.70 -10.57
CA ARG A 741 32.71 20.72 -11.50
C ARG A 741 32.37 20.01 -12.81
N LYS A 742 31.79 18.80 -12.75
CA LYS A 742 31.35 18.08 -13.95
C LYS A 742 30.25 18.84 -14.72
N ASN A 743 29.34 19.50 -14.02
CA ASN A 743 28.30 20.33 -14.64
C ASN A 743 28.91 21.55 -15.34
N VAL A 744 29.89 22.22 -14.70
CA VAL A 744 30.65 23.33 -15.29
C VAL A 744 31.44 22.86 -16.52
N GLU A 745 32.13 21.72 -16.45
CA GLU A 745 32.85 21.14 -17.58
C GLU A 745 31.92 20.81 -18.75
N THR A 746 30.76 20.20 -18.47
CA THR A 746 29.74 19.87 -19.48
C THR A 746 29.17 21.13 -20.13
N PHE A 747 28.82 22.14 -19.32
CA PHE A 747 28.37 23.43 -19.81
C PHE A 747 29.41 24.04 -20.75
N ILE A 748 30.67 24.13 -20.33
CA ILE A 748 31.75 24.72 -21.12
C ILE A 748 31.99 23.93 -22.41
N ASN A 749 31.96 22.60 -22.37
CA ASN A 749 32.14 21.76 -23.56
C ASN A 749 31.01 21.99 -24.58
N ASN A 750 29.77 22.04 -24.14
CA ASN A 750 28.62 22.34 -25.00
C ASN A 750 28.76 23.73 -25.62
N ARG A 751 29.09 24.74 -24.82
CA ARG A 751 29.29 26.13 -25.28
C ARG A 751 30.43 26.26 -26.27
N ARG A 752 31.54 25.57 -26.05
CA ARG A 752 32.68 25.55 -26.98
C ARG A 752 32.32 24.84 -28.28
N SER A 753 31.57 23.74 -28.21
CA SER A 753 31.13 23.01 -29.42
C SER A 753 30.17 23.85 -30.28
N GLU A 754 29.22 24.55 -29.66
CA GLU A 754 28.31 25.48 -30.33
C GLU A 754 29.10 26.63 -30.99
N GLY A 755 30.05 27.22 -30.25
CA GLY A 755 30.93 28.25 -30.79
C GLY A 755 31.78 27.75 -31.97
N ALA A 756 32.32 26.53 -31.90
CA ALA A 756 33.10 25.95 -32.99
C ALA A 756 32.25 25.67 -34.24
N GLN A 757 31.00 25.22 -34.07
CA GLN A 757 30.06 25.02 -35.17
C GLN A 757 29.69 26.35 -35.84
N LEU A 758 29.38 27.38 -35.04
CA LEU A 758 29.09 28.73 -35.55
C LEU A 758 30.30 29.30 -36.29
N LEU A 759 31.50 29.16 -35.73
CA LEU A 759 32.73 29.59 -36.38
C LEU A 759 32.89 28.91 -37.76
N SER A 760 32.70 27.59 -37.84
CA SER A 760 32.77 26.85 -39.10
C SER A 760 31.70 27.28 -40.11
N GLN A 761 30.52 27.66 -39.63
CA GLN A 761 29.44 28.16 -40.48
C GLN A 761 29.77 29.55 -41.04
N ILE A 762 30.23 30.47 -40.19
CA ILE A 762 30.67 31.81 -40.60
C ILE A 762 31.83 31.73 -41.61
N GLU A 763 32.78 30.81 -41.38
CA GLU A 763 33.88 30.58 -42.32
C GLU A 763 33.41 30.02 -43.68
N ARG A 764 32.43 29.11 -43.68
CA ARG A 764 31.81 28.61 -44.92
C ARG A 764 31.03 29.69 -45.65
N ASP A 765 30.27 30.51 -44.93
CA ASP A 765 29.46 31.58 -45.52
C ASP A 765 30.34 32.70 -46.09
N LYS A 766 31.46 33.03 -45.42
CA LYS A 766 32.47 33.96 -45.96
C LYS A 766 33.21 33.37 -47.16
N GLY A 767 33.58 32.09 -47.13
CA GLY A 767 34.21 31.40 -48.28
C GLY A 767 33.28 31.24 -49.49
N MET A 768 31.98 31.09 -49.26
CA MET A 768 30.95 31.11 -50.33
C MET A 768 30.72 32.54 -50.86
N GLY A 769 30.75 33.55 -49.99
CA GLY A 769 30.68 34.96 -50.36
C GLY A 769 31.83 35.40 -51.27
N GLU A 770 33.07 34.97 -50.99
CA GLU A 770 34.23 35.23 -51.86
C GLU A 770 34.12 34.53 -53.23
N ASN A 771 33.50 33.36 -53.30
CA ASN A 771 33.24 32.68 -54.58
C ASN A 771 32.12 33.33 -55.39
N VAL A 772 31.09 33.89 -54.74
CA VAL A 772 30.01 34.63 -55.40
C VAL A 772 30.49 36.00 -55.88
N ASP A 773 31.35 36.69 -55.12
CA ASP A 773 31.96 37.94 -55.54
C ASP A 773 33.01 37.74 -56.65
N ASN A 774 33.75 36.62 -56.66
CA ASN A 774 34.60 36.26 -57.79
C ASN A 774 33.81 35.84 -59.05
N PHE A 775 32.64 35.20 -58.90
CA PHE A 775 31.76 34.91 -60.04
C PHE A 775 31.06 36.17 -60.58
N ARG A 776 30.76 37.16 -59.72
CA ARG A 776 30.22 38.46 -60.15
C ARG A 776 31.28 39.37 -60.78
N ARG A 777 32.53 39.35 -60.30
CA ARG A 777 33.65 40.11 -60.89
C ARG A 777 34.20 39.53 -62.19
N ASN A 778 34.01 38.23 -62.46
CA ASN A 778 34.45 37.60 -63.72
C ASN A 778 33.43 37.70 -64.87
N ALA A 779 32.24 38.27 -64.65
CA ALA A 779 31.22 38.47 -65.68
C ALA A 779 31.27 39.88 -66.33
N GLU A 780 32.04 40.81 -65.76
CA GLU A 780 32.25 42.15 -66.33
C GLU A 780 33.73 42.51 -66.32
N THR A 781 34.22 42.94 -67.49
CA THR A 781 35.52 43.58 -67.76
C THR A 781 36.78 42.71 -67.87
N SER A 782 37.08 42.38 -69.11
CA SER A 782 38.43 42.39 -69.67
C SER A 782 39.14 43.72 -69.41
N ASN A 783 40.36 43.64 -68.88
CA ASN A 783 41.49 44.60 -68.89
C ASN A 783 41.99 45.11 -67.52
N SER A 784 43.32 45.02 -67.42
CA SER A 784 44.25 45.73 -66.54
C SER A 784 44.59 45.12 -65.17
N ARG A 785 45.76 44.50 -65.23
CA ARG A 785 46.79 44.15 -64.24
C ARG A 785 47.22 45.33 -63.34
N ASP A 786 47.20 45.15 -62.02
CA ASP A 786 48.35 45.24 -61.07
C ASP A 786 47.93 45.47 -59.59
N LYS A 787 48.73 44.88 -58.68
CA LYS A 787 48.99 45.23 -57.24
C LYS A 787 48.31 44.46 -56.07
N PRO A 788 48.97 44.37 -54.88
CA PRO A 788 49.43 43.08 -54.33
C PRO A 788 48.83 42.67 -52.98
N SER A 789 48.83 41.36 -52.75
CA SER A 789 48.42 40.61 -51.56
C SER A 789 49.55 40.50 -50.52
N GLY A 790 49.33 41.00 -49.31
CA GLY A 790 50.29 40.86 -48.20
C GLY A 790 49.70 40.85 -46.78
N VAL A 791 48.37 40.87 -46.62
CA VAL A 791 47.72 40.99 -45.29
C VAL A 791 47.01 39.70 -44.86
N SER A 792 46.57 38.82 -45.77
CA SER A 792 45.75 37.65 -45.38
C SER A 792 46.56 36.54 -44.67
N GLU A 793 47.82 36.32 -45.01
CA GLU A 793 48.58 35.19 -44.43
C GLU A 793 48.82 35.31 -42.91
N GLN A 794 48.84 36.52 -42.36
CA GLN A 794 49.03 36.71 -40.92
C GLN A 794 47.72 36.52 -40.15
N GLU A 795 46.60 36.97 -40.71
CA GLU A 795 45.26 36.74 -40.14
C GLU A 795 44.89 35.25 -40.17
N ASP A 796 45.26 34.53 -41.23
CA ASP A 796 45.00 33.10 -41.37
C ASP A 796 45.80 32.28 -40.35
N ARG A 797 47.05 32.68 -40.03
CA ARG A 797 47.85 32.03 -39.00
C ARG A 797 47.32 32.27 -37.59
N GLU A 798 46.76 33.44 -37.30
CA GLU A 798 46.11 33.70 -36.01
C GLU A 798 44.76 32.98 -35.88
N ARG A 799 44.01 32.83 -36.97
CA ARG A 799 42.77 32.03 -37.04
C ARG A 799 43.05 30.56 -36.77
N GLU A 800 44.08 29.98 -37.38
CA GLU A 800 44.45 28.59 -37.19
C GLU A 800 44.95 28.31 -35.76
N LYS A 801 45.68 29.24 -35.14
CA LYS A 801 46.09 29.14 -33.73
C LYS A 801 44.90 29.15 -32.77
N LEU A 802 43.88 29.97 -33.04
CA LEU A 802 42.68 30.07 -32.19
C LEU A 802 41.78 28.84 -32.33
N ARG A 803 41.70 28.28 -33.54
CA ARG A 803 41.02 27.00 -33.83
C ARG A 803 41.70 25.83 -33.12
N GLN A 804 43.03 25.72 -33.23
CA GLN A 804 43.80 24.68 -32.54
C GLN A 804 43.74 24.83 -31.01
N LEU A 805 43.60 26.05 -30.49
CA LEU A 805 43.38 26.28 -29.06
C LEU A 805 42.02 25.73 -28.61
N MET A 806 40.95 25.98 -29.39
CA MET A 806 39.62 25.45 -29.07
C MET A 806 39.55 23.92 -29.20
N GLU A 807 40.25 23.35 -30.17
CA GLU A 807 40.28 21.89 -30.40
C GLU A 807 41.12 21.15 -29.35
N ARG A 808 42.24 21.72 -28.88
CA ARG A 808 43.08 21.12 -27.81
C ARG A 808 42.44 21.13 -26.43
N LEU A 809 41.43 21.95 -26.20
CA LEU A 809 40.76 22.15 -24.91
C LEU A 809 39.42 21.41 -24.81
N SER A 810 39.04 20.64 -25.84
CA SER A 810 37.87 19.78 -25.86
C SER A 810 38.35 18.32 -25.80
N THR A 811 38.29 17.70 -24.63
CA THR A 811 38.73 16.30 -24.43
C THR A 811 37.54 15.34 -24.38
N GLU A 812 37.35 14.54 -25.42
CA GLU A 812 36.76 13.20 -25.29
C GLU A 812 37.90 12.16 -25.12
N PRO A 813 37.75 11.16 -24.23
CA PRO A 813 38.79 10.16 -24.00
C PRO A 813 38.75 9.06 -25.08
N LYS A 814 39.90 8.81 -25.73
CA LYS A 814 40.13 7.56 -26.48
C LYS A 814 40.58 6.47 -25.53
N SER A 815 39.92 5.32 -25.59
CA SER A 815 40.30 4.07 -24.92
C SER A 815 41.71 3.64 -25.36
N SER A 816 42.57 3.36 -24.40
CA SER A 816 43.89 2.77 -24.63
C SER A 816 43.84 1.28 -24.32
N SER A 817 44.32 0.46 -25.25
CA SER A 817 44.87 -0.85 -24.94
C SER A 817 46.12 -1.11 -25.77
N THR A 818 47.10 -1.70 -25.09
CA THR A 818 48.32 -2.38 -25.54
C THR A 818 49.66 -1.62 -25.61
N LEU A 819 50.65 -2.34 -25.09
CA LEU A 819 52.00 -2.04 -24.58
C LEU A 819 53.08 -2.11 -25.68
N PRO A 820 54.37 -1.83 -25.38
CA PRO A 820 55.31 -1.17 -26.29
C PRO A 820 56.25 -2.14 -27.02
N SER A 821 56.78 -1.70 -28.17
CA SER A 821 58.01 -2.26 -28.74
C SER A 821 58.81 -1.18 -29.46
N THR A 822 60.04 -1.03 -28.99
CA THR A 822 61.16 -0.25 -29.53
C THR A 822 61.56 -0.68 -30.95
N GLY A 823 62.04 0.24 -31.78
CA GLY A 823 62.82 -0.10 -32.99
C GLY A 823 62.70 0.89 -34.14
N SER A 824 63.85 1.35 -34.64
CA SER A 824 64.10 2.53 -35.48
C SER A 824 63.80 2.44 -36.98
N ALA A 825 63.54 3.63 -37.55
CA ALA A 825 63.90 4.16 -38.87
C ALA A 825 63.07 3.80 -40.16
N LYS A 826 62.63 4.89 -40.81
CA LYS A 826 61.98 5.14 -42.12
C LYS A 826 62.68 4.44 -43.33
N PRO A 827 62.06 4.27 -44.54
CA PRO A 827 61.33 5.32 -45.30
C PRO A 827 60.16 4.79 -46.20
N PRO A 828 59.69 5.49 -47.27
CA PRO A 828 58.40 6.20 -47.29
C PRO A 828 57.34 5.60 -48.25
N SER A 829 56.15 6.25 -48.27
CA SER A 829 55.08 6.24 -49.30
C SER A 829 53.94 5.21 -49.18
N LYS A 830 52.78 5.67 -48.68
CA LYS A 830 51.39 5.18 -48.94
C LYS A 830 50.46 6.41 -48.71
N VAL A 831 49.29 6.62 -49.33
CA VAL A 831 48.14 5.74 -49.60
C VAL A 831 47.27 6.39 -50.71
N LYS A 832 46.68 5.58 -51.61
CA LYS A 832 45.40 5.88 -52.29
C LYS A 832 44.30 5.07 -51.59
N SER A 833 43.22 5.74 -51.22
CA SER A 833 41.97 5.17 -50.68
C SER A 833 41.17 4.42 -51.76
N PRO A 834 40.18 3.60 -51.35
CA PRO A 834 38.91 3.54 -52.06
C PRO A 834 37.70 3.90 -51.15
N PRO A 835 36.54 4.29 -51.71
CA PRO A 835 35.39 4.81 -50.98
C PRO A 835 34.21 3.78 -50.93
N PRO A 836 32.93 4.22 -50.74
CA PRO A 836 32.01 3.82 -49.66
C PRO A 836 31.03 2.69 -50.08
N PRO A 837 30.00 2.36 -49.28
CA PRO A 837 28.67 2.32 -49.91
C PRO A 837 27.45 2.69 -49.05
N VAL A 838 26.35 2.83 -49.81
CA VAL A 838 24.99 3.32 -49.56
C VAL A 838 23.98 2.16 -49.48
N GLN A 839 22.81 2.46 -48.90
CA GLN A 839 21.50 1.76 -48.85
C GLN A 839 21.14 0.74 -49.94
N THR A 840 20.28 -0.25 -49.60
CA THR A 840 19.09 -0.72 -50.38
C THR A 840 18.30 -1.85 -49.66
N PRO A 841 17.00 -2.06 -49.98
CA PRO A 841 16.18 -3.23 -49.60
C PRO A 841 15.74 -4.15 -50.79
N ALA A 842 15.37 -5.40 -50.45
CA ALA A 842 14.39 -6.35 -51.05
C ALA A 842 14.57 -7.14 -52.39
N TYR A 843 14.09 -8.42 -52.35
CA TYR A 843 13.58 -9.39 -53.36
C TYR A 843 14.48 -10.31 -54.25
N GLY A 844 14.38 -11.65 -54.02
CA GLY A 844 13.89 -12.68 -54.98
C GLY A 844 14.85 -13.56 -55.84
N THR A 845 14.91 -14.89 -55.57
CA THR A 845 14.52 -16.06 -56.44
C THR A 845 15.38 -17.35 -56.42
N THR A 846 14.69 -18.50 -56.28
CA THR A 846 14.96 -19.93 -56.65
C THR A 846 16.14 -20.70 -55.98
N GLY A 847 15.91 -21.72 -55.13
CA GLY A 847 15.57 -23.12 -55.45
C GLY A 847 16.02 -24.09 -54.30
N PRO A 848 15.70 -25.41 -54.32
CA PRO A 848 14.87 -26.07 -53.30
C PRO A 848 15.60 -26.84 -52.17
N SER A 849 14.89 -27.01 -51.04
CA SER A 849 15.21 -27.95 -49.95
C SER A 849 14.04 -28.91 -49.70
N PRO A 850 14.30 -30.15 -49.25
CA PRO A 850 13.34 -30.86 -48.42
C PRO A 850 13.94 -31.49 -47.13
N LYS A 851 13.20 -31.31 -46.02
CA LYS A 851 13.12 -32.12 -44.77
C LYS A 851 14.35 -32.05 -43.83
N PRO A 852 14.27 -32.33 -42.50
CA PRO A 852 13.28 -33.18 -41.80
C PRO A 852 12.81 -32.74 -40.37
N SER A 853 11.81 -33.44 -39.82
CA SER A 853 11.66 -33.78 -38.37
C SER A 853 12.14 -35.24 -38.19
N PRO A 854 12.38 -35.86 -36.99
CA PRO A 854 11.84 -35.56 -35.64
C PRO A 854 12.76 -35.95 -34.42
N ARG A 855 12.16 -35.92 -33.20
CA ARG A 855 12.39 -36.76 -31.97
C ARG A 855 13.26 -36.27 -30.77
N TYR A 856 12.57 -36.30 -29.61
CA TYR A 856 12.93 -36.37 -28.16
C TYR A 856 14.01 -37.43 -27.78
N PRO A 857 14.33 -37.69 -26.47
CA PRO A 857 14.79 -36.89 -25.29
C PRO A 857 16.09 -37.56 -24.67
N PRO A 858 16.61 -37.34 -23.42
CA PRO A 858 16.00 -37.86 -22.17
C PRO A 858 16.41 -37.21 -20.78
N THR A 859 15.55 -37.45 -19.77
CA THR A 859 15.77 -37.79 -18.33
C THR A 859 16.88 -37.20 -17.42
N MET A 860 16.43 -36.81 -16.21
CA MET A 860 17.12 -36.56 -14.92
C MET A 860 17.95 -37.77 -14.40
N PRO A 861 18.92 -37.62 -13.45
CA PRO A 861 18.62 -37.71 -12.00
C PRO A 861 19.58 -37.01 -10.98
N GLY A 862 19.09 -36.72 -9.76
CA GLY A 862 19.87 -36.90 -8.50
C GLY A 862 20.27 -35.67 -7.66
N MET A 863 19.64 -35.53 -6.47
CA MET A 863 20.09 -34.79 -5.25
C MET A 863 21.26 -35.54 -4.54
N PRO A 864 21.95 -35.06 -3.45
CA PRO A 864 21.46 -34.21 -2.33
C PRO A 864 22.50 -33.23 -1.65
N LEU A 865 22.04 -32.60 -0.55
CA LEU A 865 22.74 -32.15 0.70
C LEU A 865 23.13 -30.66 0.94
N SER A 866 22.55 -30.11 2.03
CA SER A 866 23.24 -29.53 3.20
C SER A 866 23.25 -28.00 3.47
N HIS A 867 22.56 -27.64 4.57
CA HIS A 867 22.88 -26.63 5.62
C HIS A 867 22.64 -25.12 5.38
N SER A 868 21.83 -24.54 6.28
CA SER A 868 21.76 -23.11 6.69
C SER A 868 22.80 -22.83 7.82
N PRO A 869 22.94 -21.63 8.45
CA PRO A 869 22.27 -20.32 8.25
C PRO A 869 23.16 -19.03 8.35
N ALA A 870 22.53 -17.87 8.09
CA ALA A 870 22.77 -16.51 8.66
C ALA A 870 23.62 -15.46 7.84
N PRO A 871 23.67 -14.15 8.20
CA PRO A 871 22.80 -13.08 7.65
C PRO A 871 23.54 -11.75 7.28
N TYR A 872 22.87 -10.81 6.56
CA TYR A 872 23.07 -9.34 6.40
C TYR A 872 22.53 -8.93 4.99
N GLY A 873 21.89 -7.80 4.69
CA GLY A 873 21.52 -6.60 5.44
C GLY A 873 20.61 -5.67 4.61
N GLN A 874 19.71 -4.97 5.31
CA GLN A 874 19.44 -3.52 5.25
C GLN A 874 19.36 -2.76 3.90
N TYR A 875 18.17 -2.20 3.64
CA TYR A 875 17.97 -0.95 2.89
C TYR A 875 16.92 -0.09 3.64
N MET A 876 17.36 1.08 4.12
CA MET A 876 16.53 2.25 4.49
C MET A 876 16.23 3.05 3.20
N GLY A 877 15.13 3.76 3.00
CA GLY A 877 14.19 4.35 3.96
C GLY A 877 14.31 5.88 3.90
N GLY A 878 13.60 6.50 2.95
CA GLY A 878 13.55 7.94 2.73
C GLY A 878 12.60 8.65 3.71
N GLY A 879 12.94 9.89 4.06
CA GLY A 879 12.19 10.76 4.95
C GLY A 879 11.43 11.90 4.22
N PRO A 880 10.49 12.57 4.92
CA PRO A 880 9.42 13.38 4.35
C PRO A 880 9.67 14.90 4.39
N GLY A 881 8.97 15.65 3.53
CA GLY A 881 8.94 17.12 3.48
C GLY A 881 7.66 17.73 4.07
N THR A 882 7.79 18.94 4.61
CA THR A 882 6.73 19.82 5.15
C THR A 882 6.81 21.22 4.53
N TYR A 883 5.66 21.89 4.37
CA TYR A 883 5.55 23.31 3.98
C TYR A 883 4.88 24.17 5.08
N GLN A 884 5.52 25.32 5.34
CA GLN A 884 5.05 26.69 5.64
C GLN A 884 4.16 27.05 6.85
N ALA A 885 4.70 27.94 7.71
CA ALA A 885 3.99 28.94 8.50
C ALA A 885 4.79 30.27 8.59
N GLN A 886 4.07 31.39 8.78
CA GLN A 886 4.48 32.80 8.63
C GLN A 886 5.35 33.41 9.76
N HIS A 887 5.96 34.56 9.41
CA HIS A 887 6.87 35.46 10.13
C HIS A 887 6.50 35.94 11.56
N PHE A 888 7.53 36.04 12.42
CA PHE A 888 7.69 37.15 13.37
C PHE A 888 9.19 37.43 13.64
N GLN A 889 9.51 38.70 13.90
CA GLN A 889 10.86 39.29 13.95
C GLN A 889 11.10 39.87 15.36
N GLN A 890 12.18 39.49 16.05
CA GLN A 890 13.03 40.34 16.93
C GLN A 890 14.03 39.50 17.73
N GLY A 891 15.27 39.97 17.78
CA GLY A 891 16.38 39.32 18.49
C GLY A 891 16.59 39.82 19.91
N ALA A 892 17.35 39.05 20.68
CA ALA A 892 18.23 39.48 21.76
C ALA A 892 19.09 38.28 22.22
N ALA A 893 20.30 38.58 22.68
CA ALA A 893 21.37 37.64 22.98
C ALA A 893 21.25 36.91 24.35
N ALA A 894 21.99 35.78 24.45
CA ALA A 894 22.56 35.08 25.63
C ALA A 894 22.04 33.64 25.87
N PRO A 895 22.76 32.74 26.60
CA PRO A 895 24.21 32.51 26.76
C PRO A 895 24.62 31.05 26.45
N LEU A 896 25.93 30.76 26.50
CA LEU A 896 26.60 29.49 26.21
C LEU A 896 26.12 28.29 27.07
N SER A 897 25.42 27.32 26.46
CA SER A 897 25.25 25.96 27.03
C SER A 897 24.83 24.87 26.03
N GLU A 898 24.77 25.12 24.71
CA GLU A 898 24.31 24.11 23.75
C GLU A 898 25.45 23.60 22.86
N GLY A 899 25.44 22.28 22.64
CA GLY A 899 26.40 21.57 21.82
C GLY A 899 26.47 22.13 20.40
N TYR A 900 27.67 22.10 19.86
CA TYR A 900 28.01 22.41 18.48
C TYR A 900 26.99 21.78 17.51
N ASN A 901 26.19 22.62 16.84
CA ASN A 901 25.18 22.23 15.87
C ASN A 901 25.48 22.87 14.50
N PRO A 902 26.23 22.19 13.61
CA PRO A 902 26.49 22.69 12.26
C PRO A 902 25.27 22.55 11.34
N MET A 903 24.11 22.09 11.85
CA MET A 903 22.84 21.96 11.11
C MET A 903 21.82 23.08 11.42
N ALA A 904 22.25 24.17 12.07
CA ALA A 904 21.38 25.33 12.31
C ALA A 904 21.11 26.20 11.06
N TYR A 905 21.60 25.80 9.89
CA TYR A 905 21.40 26.53 8.64
C TYR A 905 20.58 25.71 7.63
N PRO A 906 19.45 26.25 7.14
CA PRO A 906 18.60 25.53 6.20
C PRO A 906 19.31 25.39 4.85
N TYR A 907 19.64 24.15 4.49
CA TYR A 907 20.04 23.78 3.14
C TYR A 907 18.83 23.97 2.21
N GLN A 908 18.83 25.00 1.35
CA GLN A 908 17.91 25.05 0.21
C GLN A 908 18.54 24.27 -0.95
N THR A 909 17.89 23.19 -1.37
CA THR A 909 18.18 22.54 -2.65
C THR A 909 17.78 23.46 -3.80
N PRO A 910 18.67 23.78 -4.77
CA PRO A 910 18.26 24.41 -6.01
C PRO A 910 17.53 23.36 -6.88
N VAL A 911 16.20 23.34 -6.80
CA VAL A 911 15.37 22.60 -7.75
C VAL A 911 15.25 23.46 -9.02
N SER A 912 15.70 22.93 -10.16
CA SER A 912 15.46 23.56 -11.46
C SER A 912 13.95 23.62 -11.73
N PRO A 913 13.38 24.74 -12.21
CA PRO A 913 11.96 24.77 -12.60
C PRO A 913 11.71 23.89 -13.83
N PRO A 914 10.53 23.26 -13.96
CA PRO A 914 10.18 22.47 -15.14
C PRO A 914 10.10 23.37 -16.39
N PRO A 915 10.34 22.83 -17.60
CA PRO A 915 10.38 23.60 -18.83
C PRO A 915 8.98 24.10 -19.20
N ASN A 916 8.72 25.39 -18.99
CA ASN A 916 7.51 26.03 -19.52
C ASN A 916 7.68 26.29 -21.03
N GLN A 917 6.81 25.65 -21.81
CA GLN A 917 6.61 25.96 -23.23
C GLN A 917 6.07 27.39 -23.37
N GLN A 918 6.83 28.25 -24.04
CA GLN A 918 6.36 29.59 -24.41
C GLN A 918 5.54 29.51 -25.70
N PHE A 919 4.23 29.74 -25.60
CA PHE A 919 3.40 30.14 -26.74
C PHE A 919 3.35 31.67 -26.83
N PHE A 920 3.66 32.17 -28.02
CA PHE A 920 3.54 33.56 -28.45
C PHE A 920 2.08 34.03 -28.43
N SER A 921 1.84 35.26 -27.97
CA SER A 921 0.68 36.05 -28.40
C SER A 921 1.11 37.50 -28.67
N GLN A 922 0.97 37.91 -29.93
CA GLN A 922 1.18 39.28 -30.40
C GLN A 922 -0.09 40.13 -30.22
N THR A 923 0.10 41.45 -30.38
CA THR A 923 -0.85 42.50 -30.85
C THR A 923 -1.34 43.51 -29.77
N PRO A 924 -1.69 44.77 -30.13
CA PRO A 924 -0.86 45.94 -29.82
C PRO A 924 -1.63 47.08 -29.08
N THR A 925 -0.91 48.00 -28.45
CA THR A 925 -1.47 49.30 -27.95
C THR A 925 -1.58 50.33 -29.07
N PRO A 926 -2.49 51.34 -29.02
CA PRO A 926 -2.09 52.65 -28.43
C PRO A 926 -3.22 53.58 -27.88
N TYR A 927 -2.78 54.74 -27.34
CA TYR A 927 -3.50 55.94 -26.82
C TYR A 927 -3.98 55.87 -25.35
N GLY A 928 -3.61 56.73 -24.39
CA GLY A 928 -3.14 58.13 -24.32
C GLY A 928 -4.13 58.90 -23.41
N GLY A 929 -3.84 59.74 -22.41
CA GLY A 929 -2.64 60.27 -21.74
C GLY A 929 -3.05 60.95 -20.40
N TYR A 930 -2.10 61.62 -19.74
CA TYR A 930 -2.18 62.73 -18.75
C TYR A 930 -3.35 62.76 -17.71
N SER A 931 -3.22 63.05 -16.40
CA SER A 931 -2.22 63.78 -15.62
C SER A 931 -2.61 63.80 -14.12
N ASN A 932 -1.58 63.80 -13.26
CA ASN A 932 -1.38 64.56 -12.01
C ASN A 932 -2.21 64.37 -10.72
N SER A 933 -1.43 64.09 -9.65
CA SER A 933 -1.36 64.73 -8.32
C SER A 933 -2.53 64.69 -7.32
N GLY A 934 -2.21 64.23 -6.09
CA GLY A 934 -2.61 64.92 -4.85
C GLY A 934 -3.38 64.09 -3.81
N THR A 935 -2.67 63.61 -2.79
CA THR A 935 -3.21 63.35 -1.43
C THR A 935 -3.54 64.68 -0.73
N PRO A 936 -4.59 64.80 0.12
CA PRO A 936 -4.57 64.23 1.49
C PRO A 936 -5.92 63.73 2.07
N THR A 937 -5.81 62.93 3.14
CA THR A 937 -6.84 62.42 4.09
C THR A 937 -7.65 63.52 4.84
N PRO A 938 -8.66 63.27 5.74
CA PRO A 938 -9.29 62.02 6.24
C PRO A 938 -10.86 62.03 6.34
N GLY A 939 -11.51 60.86 6.57
CA GLY A 939 -12.73 60.77 7.41
C GLY A 939 -13.99 60.05 6.88
N VAL A 940 -14.44 59.07 7.67
CA VAL A 940 -15.84 58.67 7.99
C VAL A 940 -16.71 57.87 6.97
N VAL A 941 -17.30 56.79 7.50
CA VAL A 941 -18.34 55.83 7.00
C VAL A 941 -19.59 56.53 6.40
N PRO A 942 -20.37 55.94 5.45
CA PRO A 942 -21.38 54.91 5.78
C PRO A 942 -21.84 53.93 4.64
N GLN A 943 -22.70 53.00 5.08
CA GLN A 943 -23.64 52.04 4.47
C GLN A 943 -24.03 52.02 2.96
N SER A 944 -24.13 50.77 2.49
CA SER A 944 -25.05 50.08 1.56
C SER A 944 -26.15 50.84 0.79
N SER A 945 -26.27 50.53 -0.52
CA SER A 945 -27.48 50.68 -1.33
C SER A 945 -27.77 49.45 -2.20
N HIS A 946 -29.05 49.10 -2.25
CA HIS A 946 -29.67 47.96 -2.95
C HIS A 946 -29.81 48.17 -4.47
N TYR A 947 -29.94 47.07 -5.21
CA TYR A 947 -30.64 47.04 -6.50
C TYR A 947 -31.80 46.03 -6.46
N MET A 948 -32.98 46.50 -6.86
CA MET A 948 -34.25 45.77 -6.92
C MET A 948 -34.48 45.10 -8.29
N ALA A 949 -35.17 43.97 -8.25
CA ALA A 949 -35.76 43.25 -9.38
C ALA A 949 -37.24 43.66 -9.59
N PRO A 950 -37.84 43.42 -10.78
CA PRO A 950 -39.06 44.09 -11.22
C PRO A 950 -40.39 43.44 -10.80
N GLN A 951 -41.43 44.27 -10.94
CA GLN A 951 -42.84 44.16 -10.57
C GLN A 951 -43.59 42.91 -11.06
N GLY A 952 -44.42 42.31 -10.18
CA GLY A 952 -45.51 41.40 -10.59
C GLY A 952 -45.78 40.18 -9.71
N TYR A 953 -45.02 39.91 -8.65
CA TYR A 953 -45.19 38.71 -7.82
C TYR A 953 -45.65 39.04 -6.40
N ILE A 954 -46.87 38.62 -6.05
CA ILE A 954 -47.44 38.69 -4.70
C ILE A 954 -47.26 37.31 -4.05
N PRO A 955 -46.43 37.15 -3.01
CA PRO A 955 -46.29 35.87 -2.31
C PRO A 955 -47.44 35.62 -1.32
N PRO A 956 -48.02 34.41 -1.27
CA PRO A 956 -49.06 34.02 -0.30
C PRO A 956 -48.50 33.68 1.11
N PRO A 957 -49.33 33.75 2.17
CA PRO A 957 -48.92 33.58 3.57
C PRO A 957 -48.56 32.12 3.93
N PRO A 958 -47.73 31.89 4.98
CA PRO A 958 -47.25 30.56 5.33
C PRO A 958 -48.35 29.67 5.94
N PRO A 959 -48.54 28.43 5.46
CA PRO A 959 -49.44 27.47 6.09
C PRO A 959 -48.77 26.67 7.24
N PRO A 960 -49.58 26.09 8.14
CA PRO A 960 -49.23 25.78 9.52
C PRO A 960 -48.68 24.35 9.73
N ARG A 961 -47.99 24.16 10.86
CA ARG A 961 -47.44 22.90 11.36
C ARG A 961 -48.56 21.92 11.79
N PRO A 962 -48.63 20.68 11.27
CA PRO A 962 -49.57 19.68 11.79
C PRO A 962 -48.98 18.82 12.92
N GLN A 963 -49.90 18.37 13.77
CA GLN A 963 -49.74 17.86 15.13
C GLN A 963 -49.42 16.36 15.22
N GLN A 964 -48.87 15.99 16.37
CA GLN A 964 -48.76 14.64 16.91
C GLN A 964 -50.14 14.07 17.28
N THR A 965 -50.34 12.77 17.04
CA THR A 965 -51.38 11.96 17.69
C THR A 965 -50.75 10.93 18.63
N ALA A 966 -51.39 10.76 19.78
CA ALA A 966 -50.91 10.14 21.02
C ALA A 966 -51.27 8.64 21.16
N TYR A 967 -50.53 7.94 22.05
CA TYR A 967 -50.94 7.08 23.20
C TYR A 967 -49.93 5.95 23.48
N PRO A 968 -49.78 5.39 24.71
CA PRO A 968 -49.94 5.91 26.08
C PRO A 968 -48.64 5.77 26.94
N PRO A 969 -48.59 6.34 28.17
CA PRO A 969 -47.39 6.42 29.01
C PRO A 969 -47.32 5.32 30.10
N ALA A 970 -46.10 4.86 30.39
CA ALA A 970 -45.77 4.15 31.63
C ALA A 970 -44.96 5.08 32.55
N ALA A 971 -45.31 5.03 33.83
CA ALA A 971 -45.00 6.01 34.85
C ALA A 971 -43.53 6.03 35.32
N GLY A 972 -43.04 7.25 35.56
CA GLY A 972 -42.53 7.67 36.87
C GLY A 972 -41.12 7.23 37.28
N GLY A 973 -40.22 8.19 37.46
CA GLY A 973 -38.95 7.97 38.17
C GLY A 973 -38.07 9.21 38.22
N ILE A 974 -38.34 10.07 39.20
CA ILE A 974 -37.66 11.34 39.51
C ILE A 974 -36.29 11.07 40.16
N TYR A 975 -35.24 11.76 39.69
CA TYR A 975 -33.96 11.94 40.41
C TYR A 975 -34.16 12.80 41.67
N PRO A 976 -33.35 12.62 42.73
CA PRO A 976 -32.24 13.58 42.88
C PRO A 976 -30.94 13.01 43.47
N SER A 977 -29.83 13.50 42.91
CA SER A 977 -28.71 14.19 43.59
C SER A 977 -28.17 13.61 44.91
N GLY A 978 -26.87 13.23 44.92
CA GLY A 978 -26.10 12.85 46.10
C GLY A 978 -25.91 13.99 47.13
N PRO A 979 -25.22 13.75 48.28
CA PRO A 979 -23.76 13.74 48.26
C PRO A 979 -23.01 12.88 49.33
N GLY A 980 -21.82 12.40 48.99
CA GLY A 980 -20.64 12.34 49.88
C GLY A 980 -20.50 11.21 50.90
N GLY A 981 -19.28 10.66 51.02
CA GLY A 981 -18.77 10.09 52.29
C GLY A 981 -18.04 8.74 52.22
N TYR A 982 -16.72 8.80 52.41
CA TYR A 982 -15.72 7.77 52.72
C TYR A 982 -16.14 6.47 53.47
N ALA A 983 -15.53 5.33 53.09
CA ALA A 983 -14.61 4.50 53.92
C ALA A 983 -14.65 2.97 53.62
N GLN A 984 -13.49 2.34 53.83
CA GLN A 984 -13.04 0.94 53.62
C GLN A 984 -13.96 -0.14 54.26
N SER A 985 -14.05 -1.41 53.81
CA SER A 985 -13.01 -2.46 53.92
C SER A 985 -13.50 -3.86 53.46
N ARG A 986 -12.61 -4.64 52.78
CA ARG A 986 -12.30 -6.12 52.79
C ARG A 986 -13.41 -7.18 53.08
N GLN A 987 -13.43 -8.45 52.60
CA GLN A 987 -12.65 -9.35 51.69
C GLN A 987 -13.42 -10.70 51.53
N TYR A 988 -12.93 -11.62 50.66
CA TYR A 988 -13.37 -13.01 50.32
C TYR A 988 -14.40 -13.13 49.18
N GLY A 989 -14.27 -13.97 48.14
CA GLY A 989 -13.26 -14.97 47.78
C GLY A 989 -13.65 -15.68 46.46
N HIS A 990 -12.63 -15.91 45.63
CA HIS A 990 -12.42 -16.82 44.48
C HIS A 990 -13.54 -17.54 43.67
N ASN A 991 -13.38 -17.41 42.34
CA ASN A 991 -13.27 -18.45 41.29
C ASN A 991 -13.93 -19.83 41.50
N LYS A 992 -14.69 -20.28 40.49
CA LYS A 992 -14.27 -21.33 39.53
C LYS A 992 -15.36 -21.66 38.49
N THR A 993 -14.87 -21.98 37.29
CA THR A 993 -15.47 -22.80 36.22
C THR A 993 -16.30 -23.99 36.72
N PRO A 994 -17.21 -24.52 35.88
CA PRO A 994 -17.20 -25.97 35.72
C PRO A 994 -17.34 -26.48 34.28
N SER A 995 -16.55 -27.52 34.06
CA SER A 995 -16.61 -28.56 33.04
C SER A 995 -17.80 -29.50 33.22
N GLN A 996 -18.20 -30.11 32.10
CA GLN A 996 -18.72 -31.48 31.89
C GLN A 996 -19.38 -32.22 33.07
N SER A 997 -20.62 -32.65 32.84
CA SER A 997 -21.11 -33.94 33.35
C SER A 997 -21.96 -34.64 32.28
N GLN A 998 -21.64 -35.92 32.06
CA GLN A 998 -22.39 -36.88 31.27
C GLN A 998 -23.70 -37.24 31.96
N SER A 999 -24.79 -37.32 31.19
CA SER A 999 -25.92 -38.19 31.50
C SER A 999 -26.18 -39.10 30.29
N GLN A 1000 -26.18 -40.40 30.58
CA GLN A 1000 -26.38 -41.49 29.64
C GLN A 1000 -27.88 -41.79 29.56
N SER A 1001 -28.48 -41.70 28.39
CA SER A 1001 -29.75 -42.37 28.08
C SER A 1001 -29.65 -42.99 26.69
N GLN A 1002 -29.76 -44.32 26.65
CA GLN A 1002 -29.90 -45.13 25.45
C GLN A 1002 -31.31 -44.94 24.86
N SER A 1003 -31.40 -44.59 23.57
CA SER A 1003 -32.53 -44.99 22.73
C SER A 1003 -32.18 -44.92 21.24
N SER A 1004 -32.26 -46.09 20.60
CA SER A 1004 -32.56 -46.38 19.19
C SER A 1004 -32.12 -45.38 18.12
N SER A 1005 -31.13 -45.81 17.32
CA SER A 1005 -30.78 -45.30 16.00
C SER A 1005 -32.00 -45.12 15.08
N SER A 1006 -32.50 -43.89 14.95
CA SER A 1006 -33.28 -43.45 13.80
C SER A 1006 -32.32 -42.76 12.83
N ALA A 1007 -32.10 -43.38 11.66
CA ALA A 1007 -31.34 -42.77 10.59
C ALA A 1007 -32.00 -41.45 10.20
N ASP A 1008 -31.30 -40.34 10.40
CA ASP A 1008 -31.74 -39.01 10.01
C ASP A 1008 -31.92 -38.97 8.48
N PRO A 1009 -33.15 -38.76 7.96
CA PRO A 1009 -33.40 -38.69 6.53
C PRO A 1009 -32.72 -37.47 5.86
N TRP A 1010 -32.12 -36.56 6.64
CA TRP A 1010 -31.43 -35.37 6.17
C TRP A 1010 -29.89 -35.49 6.12
N ALA A 1011 -29.30 -36.58 6.63
CA ALA A 1011 -27.84 -36.73 6.66
C ALA A 1011 -27.19 -36.69 5.26
N GLY A 1012 -27.92 -37.12 4.23
CA GLY A 1012 -27.42 -37.08 2.84
C GLY A 1012 -27.37 -35.68 2.22
N LEU A 1013 -28.13 -34.72 2.76
CA LEU A 1013 -28.21 -33.35 2.22
C LEU A 1013 -26.99 -32.51 2.65
N ASN A 1014 -26.39 -32.83 3.81
CA ASN A 1014 -25.17 -32.16 4.30
C ASN A 1014 -23.89 -32.72 3.68
N ALA A 1015 -23.91 -33.92 3.07
CA ALA A 1015 -22.78 -34.44 2.31
C ALA A 1015 -22.64 -33.82 0.90
N TRP A 1016 -23.60 -32.97 0.53
CA TRP A 1016 -23.75 -32.30 -0.76
C TRP A 1016 -23.80 -30.77 -0.65
N LYS A 1017 -23.79 -30.22 0.57
CA LYS A 1017 -23.44 -28.82 0.82
C LYS A 1017 -21.97 -28.78 1.16
#